data_AF-A0A0N5AEM4-F1
#
_entry.id   AF-A0A0N5AEM4-F1
#
_cell.length_a   1.000
_cell.length_b   1.000
_cell.length_c   1.000
_cell.angle_alpha   90.00
_cell.angle_beta   90.00
_cell.angle_gamma   90.00
#
_symmetry.space_group_name_H-M   'P 1'
#
loop_
_entity.id
_entity.type
_entity.pdbx_description
1 polymer ?
#
loop_
_entity_poly.entity_id
_entity_poly.type
_entity_poly.pdbx_seq_one_letter_code
_entity_poly.pdbx_strand_id
1 'polypeptide(L)'
;MEVEKSRCTFAMPSLTSAEEEMLRLEVKELGDEIRKLKLEKNSNPELVKEKIARMLEKKKLLGITDECSGKFVVKFPKGTRDFGPKATAIRDSVLQQITNCFVVHCAQQLDTPVYELKEVLLGKYGEEGGKLIFDLVEQGGQNFSLRYDLTVPFARYLALNNIKQMKRYHIGKVYRRDQPVMTRGRYREFYQCDFDIAGKYQVSMEPEAECLKIVNEVLSRLGLGDFEIKLNHRALLEGMFAVSGIDTSLFKTVCSSIDKLDKVPWDEVKEELINEKHLHVDAVDKLEEMVRMREKNSSLTNFELLDRFLQHEKLSKNEKVQKAVSDLRQLLMHCTVLGIEEAVAFEPALARGLDYYTGTIFETVYKDFSVGLGEISSNGEKETKTHVGTVAAGGRYDNLVELFSTTKQHVPCVGVSFGVERLFSIMELKAQVEESQIRTTSTCVLVGSAQKNLLDKRLEICRELWDAGIKAEVSYKVNPKMLNQLQYCEEKMIPWVIIIGERELEDGVVKIRNVASREETDIPRTNLVQELRQRINLNSIDNLRPSSLREKILNVISEVYVRHGAETIDTPVFELKGVLSGKYGGNNEQLFVELKDQGGELAAMRYDLTVPFARYLAMNKVQNMKRSHIGKVYRRVKEGNGLIDESLHCDFDVVGQYDSMLPDAECLRIIVEVMKQLGLTNYKIKLSHCSIMEGLIGACGIEGKLVEAVLNCLRYSQHMSWDEVRLKLLNETHIENEKLLKLQQLLQQYESNPEASSGYQMLELLENNSTLSVTNNVKLAVGELKLLLQYCKLLGVDQHIYIDPTLIPWFTYYSGIIFNVVARTDLTVVAGGGRYDNLVSKFLTKKQRFPCVGLSFNAELLEHVLSTREKQNKAPGLSLSRVEVLVAATSKERVEDRQKLLCQLWNRGIKAEMCGPGLSYEDSFKYSKENSIPVLLTLDSGANIKVHDFTSSSEKVVTNESLLVELTKILDIKKSLNI
;
A
#
# COMPACT_ATOMS: atom_id res chain seq x y z
N MET A 1 -7.66 -22.94 -58.33
CA MET A 1 -8.00 -24.26 -57.77
C MET A 1 -7.55 -24.23 -56.32
N GLU A 2 -8.34 -23.60 -55.43
CA GLU A 2 -9.41 -24.24 -54.63
C GLU A 2 -8.84 -25.29 -53.66
N VAL A 3 -9.06 -25.26 -52.34
CA VAL A 3 -10.28 -24.92 -51.60
C VAL A 3 -9.96 -24.32 -50.21
N GLU A 4 -10.49 -23.13 -49.93
CA GLU A 4 -10.77 -22.64 -48.57
C GLU A 4 -12.03 -23.33 -48.03
N LYS A 5 -12.01 -23.79 -46.77
CA LYS A 5 -13.22 -24.16 -46.03
C LYS A 5 -13.45 -23.15 -44.90
N SER A 6 -14.44 -22.30 -45.14
CA SER A 6 -15.12 -21.45 -44.19
C SER A 6 -15.77 -22.26 -43.05
N ARG A 7 -15.58 -21.81 -41.81
CA ARG A 7 -16.46 -22.13 -40.67
C ARG A 7 -17.20 -20.86 -40.27
N CYS A 8 -18.44 -20.74 -40.74
CA CYS A 8 -19.40 -19.73 -40.29
C CYS A 8 -19.67 -19.89 -38.79
N THR A 9 -19.46 -18.80 -38.04
CA THR A 9 -20.13 -18.56 -36.76
C THR A 9 -21.57 -18.14 -37.05
N PHE A 10 -22.55 -18.92 -36.60
CA PHE A 10 -23.96 -18.56 -36.68
C PHE A 10 -24.22 -17.35 -35.76
N ALA A 11 -24.51 -16.19 -36.34
CA ALA A 11 -25.16 -15.10 -35.63
C ALA A 11 -26.63 -15.48 -35.38
N MET A 12 -27.10 -15.38 -34.14
CA MET A 12 -28.53 -15.53 -33.86
C MET A 12 -29.31 -14.37 -34.50
N PRO A 13 -30.48 -14.62 -35.11
CA PRO A 13 -31.28 -13.56 -35.74
C PRO A 13 -31.75 -12.53 -34.71
N SER A 14 -31.69 -11.25 -35.07
CA SER A 14 -32.23 -10.14 -34.25
C SER A 14 -33.77 -10.21 -34.23
N LEU A 15 -34.36 -10.20 -33.05
CA LEU A 15 -35.82 -10.13 -32.86
C LEU A 15 -36.41 -8.85 -33.48
N THR A 16 -37.58 -8.95 -34.07
CA THR A 16 -38.38 -7.79 -34.51
C THR A 16 -39.06 -7.11 -33.32
N SER A 17 -39.44 -5.84 -33.46
CA SER A 17 -40.08 -5.06 -32.36
C SER A 17 -41.37 -5.71 -31.83
N ALA A 18 -42.13 -6.39 -32.69
CA ALA A 18 -43.34 -7.11 -32.30
C ALA A 18 -43.03 -8.40 -31.52
N GLU A 19 -41.92 -9.10 -31.85
CA GLU A 19 -41.48 -10.29 -31.14
C GLU A 19 -40.92 -9.95 -29.75
N GLU A 20 -40.22 -8.81 -29.62
CA GLU A 20 -39.78 -8.30 -28.31
C GLU A 20 -40.97 -7.95 -27.38
N GLU A 21 -42.02 -7.34 -27.93
CA GLU A 21 -43.20 -6.95 -27.15
C GLU A 21 -44.00 -8.18 -26.68
N MET A 22 -44.14 -9.20 -27.53
CA MET A 22 -44.70 -10.50 -27.18
C MET A 22 -43.90 -11.20 -26.07
N LEU A 23 -42.57 -11.27 -26.21
CA LEU A 23 -41.71 -11.88 -25.18
C LEU A 23 -41.80 -11.14 -23.83
N ARG A 24 -41.92 -9.81 -23.84
CA ARG A 24 -42.10 -9.01 -22.60
C ARG A 24 -43.43 -9.33 -21.91
N LEU A 25 -44.49 -9.55 -22.69
CA LEU A 25 -45.80 -9.96 -22.18
C LEU A 25 -45.73 -11.34 -21.52
N GLU A 26 -45.09 -12.32 -22.17
CA GLU A 26 -44.93 -13.67 -21.63
C GLU A 26 -44.08 -13.70 -20.35
N VAL A 27 -43.01 -12.88 -20.27
CA VAL A 27 -42.20 -12.76 -19.04
C VAL A 27 -43.02 -12.18 -17.89
N LYS A 28 -43.90 -11.21 -18.19
CA LYS A 28 -44.80 -10.61 -17.19
C LYS A 28 -45.83 -11.63 -16.68
N GLU A 29 -46.46 -12.39 -17.59
CA GLU A 29 -47.40 -13.45 -17.23
C GLU A 29 -46.76 -14.54 -16.37
N LEU A 30 -45.57 -15.02 -16.75
CA LEU A 30 -44.80 -15.99 -15.96
C LEU A 30 -44.46 -15.43 -14.56
N GLY A 31 -44.11 -14.15 -14.47
CA GLY A 31 -43.83 -13.49 -13.20
C GLY A 31 -45.05 -13.42 -12.27
N ASP A 32 -46.23 -13.13 -12.82
CA ASP A 32 -47.47 -13.07 -12.07
C ASP A 32 -47.95 -14.47 -11.64
N GLU A 33 -47.77 -15.49 -12.48
CA GLU A 33 -48.03 -16.89 -12.12
C GLU A 33 -47.11 -17.38 -10.99
N ILE A 34 -45.82 -17.04 -11.02
CA ILE A 34 -44.87 -17.39 -9.94
C ILE A 34 -45.30 -16.74 -8.62
N ARG A 35 -45.75 -15.48 -8.64
CA ARG A 35 -46.26 -14.80 -7.44
C ARG A 35 -47.51 -15.48 -6.89
N LYS A 36 -48.44 -15.85 -7.77
CA LYS A 36 -49.67 -16.56 -7.39
C LYS A 36 -49.37 -17.92 -6.77
N LEU A 37 -48.48 -18.71 -7.39
CA LEU A 37 -48.04 -20.00 -6.87
C LEU A 37 -47.35 -19.88 -5.51
N LYS A 38 -46.49 -18.87 -5.30
CA LYS A 38 -45.82 -18.66 -3.99
C LYS A 38 -46.76 -18.26 -2.85
N LEU A 39 -47.95 -17.74 -3.17
CA LEU A 39 -48.97 -17.36 -2.18
C LEU A 39 -49.87 -18.54 -1.77
N GLU A 40 -49.90 -19.61 -2.55
CA GLU A 40 -50.67 -20.82 -2.24
C GLU A 40 -49.92 -21.72 -1.23
N LYS A 41 -50.58 -22.05 -0.12
CA LYS A 41 -50.00 -22.82 1.01
C LYS A 41 -49.56 -24.26 0.66
N ASN A 42 -49.97 -24.79 -0.50
CA ASN A 42 -49.65 -26.14 -0.99
C ASN A 42 -48.96 -26.11 -2.37
N SER A 43 -48.15 -25.08 -2.67
CA SER A 43 -47.48 -24.99 -3.98
C SER A 43 -46.35 -26.00 -4.15
N ASN A 44 -46.33 -26.67 -5.31
CA ASN A 44 -45.28 -27.60 -5.68
C ASN A 44 -43.94 -26.86 -5.92
N PRO A 45 -42.89 -27.08 -5.12
CA PRO A 45 -41.62 -26.35 -5.23
C PRO A 45 -40.90 -26.59 -6.57
N GLU A 46 -41.05 -27.77 -7.16
CA GLU A 46 -40.47 -28.12 -8.47
C GLU A 46 -41.09 -27.26 -9.59
N LEU A 47 -42.41 -27.05 -9.55
CA LEU A 47 -43.13 -26.25 -10.53
C LEU A 47 -42.72 -24.77 -10.48
N VAL A 48 -42.46 -24.25 -9.26
CA VAL A 48 -41.97 -22.87 -9.09
C VAL A 48 -40.56 -22.72 -9.64
N LYS A 49 -39.67 -23.72 -9.43
CA LYS A 49 -38.32 -23.73 -10.02
C LYS A 49 -38.35 -23.80 -11.54
N GLU A 50 -39.19 -24.66 -12.10
CA GLU A 50 -39.36 -24.80 -13.56
C GLU A 50 -39.82 -23.49 -14.20
N LYS A 51 -40.83 -22.83 -13.62
CA LYS A 51 -41.32 -21.53 -14.13
C LYS A 51 -40.30 -20.41 -14.00
N ILE A 52 -39.49 -20.41 -12.93
CA ILE A 52 -38.37 -19.46 -12.78
C ILE A 52 -37.32 -19.70 -13.87
N ALA A 53 -36.97 -20.96 -14.16
CA ALA A 53 -36.01 -21.29 -15.22
C ALA A 53 -36.49 -20.84 -16.60
N ARG A 54 -37.77 -21.12 -16.95
CA ARG A 54 -38.38 -20.63 -18.20
C ARG A 54 -38.42 -19.11 -18.31
N MET A 55 -38.74 -18.42 -17.20
CA MET A 55 -38.75 -16.96 -17.18
C MET A 55 -37.33 -16.40 -17.39
N LEU A 56 -36.30 -17.01 -16.80
CA LEU A 56 -34.90 -16.62 -16.98
C LEU A 56 -34.40 -16.86 -18.41
N GLU A 57 -34.80 -17.97 -19.03
CA GLU A 57 -34.47 -18.28 -20.42
C GLU A 57 -35.09 -17.26 -21.39
N LYS A 58 -36.37 -16.89 -21.18
CA LYS A 58 -37.04 -15.84 -21.95
C LYS A 58 -36.45 -14.45 -21.71
N LYS A 59 -36.03 -14.11 -20.49
CA LYS A 59 -35.28 -12.87 -20.20
C LYS A 59 -33.95 -12.81 -20.94
N LYS A 60 -33.25 -13.94 -21.05
CA LYS A 60 -31.98 -14.06 -21.77
C LYS A 60 -32.15 -13.79 -23.27
N LEU A 61 -33.27 -14.22 -23.85
CA LEU A 61 -33.64 -13.93 -25.25
C LEU A 61 -33.94 -12.44 -25.47
N LEU A 62 -34.44 -11.72 -24.46
CA LEU A 62 -34.67 -10.27 -24.52
C LEU A 62 -33.40 -9.42 -24.32
N GLY A 63 -32.24 -10.03 -24.12
CA GLY A 63 -31.01 -9.31 -23.74
C GLY A 63 -31.12 -8.63 -22.36
N ILE A 64 -32.15 -8.95 -21.57
CA ILE A 64 -32.32 -8.47 -20.20
C ILE A 64 -31.43 -9.33 -19.31
N THR A 65 -30.13 -9.04 -19.31
CA THR A 65 -29.28 -9.37 -18.17
C THR A 65 -29.77 -8.54 -16.99
N ASP A 66 -30.06 -9.18 -15.86
CA ASP A 66 -30.65 -8.53 -14.67
C ASP A 66 -29.91 -7.22 -14.32
N GLU A 67 -30.45 -6.09 -14.76
CA GLU A 67 -30.37 -4.85 -14.01
C GLU A 67 -31.27 -5.05 -12.80
N CYS A 68 -30.61 -5.50 -11.74
CA CYS A 68 -31.07 -5.82 -10.40
C CYS A 68 -32.35 -5.09 -9.96
N SER A 69 -33.48 -5.82 -9.95
CA SER A 69 -34.53 -5.59 -8.93
C SER A 69 -34.24 -6.36 -7.63
N GLY A 70 -33.06 -6.98 -7.52
CA GLY A 70 -32.48 -7.42 -6.26
C GLY A 70 -31.89 -6.24 -5.49
N LYS A 71 -31.98 -6.26 -4.15
CA LYS A 71 -31.23 -5.31 -3.30
C LYS A 71 -29.77 -5.28 -3.75
N PHE A 72 -29.27 -4.11 -4.14
CA PHE A 72 -27.84 -3.89 -4.34
C PHE A 72 -27.11 -4.20 -3.03
N VAL A 73 -26.37 -5.31 -2.99
CA VAL A 73 -25.57 -5.72 -1.82
C VAL A 73 -24.13 -5.32 -2.07
N VAL A 74 -23.63 -4.40 -1.26
CA VAL A 74 -22.20 -4.07 -1.22
C VAL A 74 -21.46 -5.27 -0.62
N LYS A 75 -20.60 -5.91 -1.41
CA LYS A 75 -19.77 -7.04 -0.99
C LYS A 75 -18.37 -6.92 -1.58
N PHE A 76 -17.39 -7.53 -0.91
CA PHE A 76 -16.02 -7.62 -1.40
C PHE A 76 -15.86 -8.77 -2.41
N PRO A 77 -14.86 -8.70 -3.31
CA PRO A 77 -14.31 -9.90 -3.92
C PRO A 77 -13.92 -10.93 -2.85
N LYS A 78 -14.14 -12.21 -3.14
CA LYS A 78 -13.87 -13.28 -2.16
C LYS A 78 -12.39 -13.29 -1.78
N GLY A 79 -12.11 -13.15 -0.48
CA GLY A 79 -10.76 -13.20 0.08
C GLY A 79 -10.02 -11.85 0.15
N THR A 80 -10.73 -10.73 -0.01
CA THR A 80 -10.22 -9.38 0.27
C THR A 80 -11.01 -8.74 1.42
N ARG A 81 -10.48 -7.67 2.03
CA ARG A 81 -11.13 -6.89 3.10
C ARG A 81 -10.58 -5.47 3.17
N ASP A 82 -11.35 -4.57 3.78
CA ASP A 82 -10.85 -3.27 4.22
C ASP A 82 -10.11 -3.38 5.56
N PHE A 83 -9.21 -2.44 5.80
CA PHE A 83 -8.55 -2.22 7.08
C PHE A 83 -8.86 -0.79 7.55
N GLY A 84 -9.70 -0.69 8.59
CA GLY A 84 -10.04 0.58 9.23
C GLY A 84 -8.92 1.08 10.16
N PRO A 85 -9.08 2.28 10.75
CA PRO A 85 -7.99 2.98 11.43
C PRO A 85 -7.25 2.20 12.52
N LYS A 86 -7.98 1.44 13.36
CA LYS A 86 -7.35 0.64 14.43
C LYS A 86 -6.48 -0.48 13.86
N ALA A 87 -6.99 -1.20 12.87
CA ALA A 87 -6.24 -2.26 12.20
C ALA A 87 -5.02 -1.68 11.47
N THR A 88 -5.19 -0.58 10.74
CA THR A 88 -4.10 0.09 10.04
C THR A 88 -3.03 0.61 10.99
N ALA A 89 -3.39 1.19 12.14
CA ALA A 89 -2.42 1.65 13.13
C ALA A 89 -1.52 0.50 13.66
N ILE A 90 -2.10 -0.68 13.90
CA ILE A 90 -1.32 -1.87 14.28
C ILE A 90 -0.43 -2.32 13.12
N ARG A 91 -0.97 -2.38 11.90
CA ARG A 91 -0.24 -2.81 10.71
C ARG A 91 0.94 -1.90 10.41
N ASP A 92 0.72 -0.59 10.44
CA ASP A 92 1.74 0.44 10.24
C ASP A 92 2.85 0.32 11.29
N SER A 93 2.51 0.04 12.55
CA SER A 93 3.50 -0.21 13.60
C SER A 93 4.40 -1.41 13.29
N VAL A 94 3.81 -2.53 12.87
CA VAL A 94 4.56 -3.74 12.49
C VAL A 94 5.41 -3.50 11.24
N LEU A 95 4.84 -2.89 10.19
CA LEU A 95 5.55 -2.57 8.96
C LEU A 95 6.70 -1.60 9.20
N GLN A 96 6.53 -0.64 10.11
CA GLN A 96 7.59 0.30 10.47
C GLN A 96 8.75 -0.37 11.21
N GLN A 97 8.47 -1.30 12.12
CA GLN A 97 9.53 -2.09 12.79
C GLN A 97 10.34 -2.92 11.79
N ILE A 98 9.65 -3.57 10.85
CA ILE A 98 10.27 -4.34 9.76
C ILE A 98 11.13 -3.42 8.87
N THR A 99 10.55 -2.31 8.42
CA THR A 99 11.23 -1.33 7.55
C THR A 99 12.47 -0.75 8.24
N ASN A 100 12.38 -0.42 9.53
CA ASN A 100 13.51 0.09 10.30
C ASN A 100 14.65 -0.94 10.36
N CYS A 101 14.35 -2.23 10.55
CA CYS A 101 15.37 -3.29 10.50
C CYS A 101 16.01 -3.37 9.10
N PHE A 102 15.22 -3.40 8.02
CA PHE A 102 15.76 -3.42 6.66
C PHE A 102 16.66 -2.21 6.35
N VAL A 103 16.29 -1.02 6.84
CA VAL A 103 17.07 0.22 6.64
C VAL A 103 18.36 0.22 7.46
N VAL A 104 18.35 -0.30 8.69
CA VAL A 104 19.57 -0.47 9.51
C VAL A 104 20.55 -1.43 8.83
N HIS A 105 20.03 -2.45 8.16
CA HIS A 105 20.79 -3.34 7.28
C HIS A 105 21.04 -2.74 5.88
N CYS A 106 20.93 -1.43 5.68
CA CYS A 106 21.29 -0.73 4.44
C CYS A 106 20.56 -1.19 3.16
N ALA A 107 19.42 -1.87 3.26
CA ALA A 107 18.67 -2.27 2.07
C ALA A 107 17.99 -1.08 1.38
N GLN A 108 18.04 -1.08 0.05
CA GLN A 108 17.35 -0.10 -0.79
C GLN A 108 15.89 -0.51 -0.97
N GLN A 109 14.97 0.46 -0.93
CA GLN A 109 13.58 0.17 -1.24
C GLN A 109 13.42 -0.03 -2.75
N LEU A 110 12.82 -1.14 -3.15
CA LEU A 110 12.35 -1.37 -4.50
C LEU A 110 10.81 -1.36 -4.52
N ASP A 111 10.25 -0.88 -5.62
CA ASP A 111 8.86 -1.11 -5.95
C ASP A 111 8.73 -1.48 -7.43
N THR A 112 7.81 -2.40 -7.72
CA THR A 112 7.52 -2.87 -9.08
C THR A 112 6.02 -2.72 -9.37
N PRO A 113 5.60 -2.73 -10.65
CA PRO A 113 4.19 -2.75 -10.99
C PRO A 113 3.45 -3.91 -10.30
N VAL A 114 2.15 -3.73 -10.09
CA VAL A 114 1.31 -4.75 -9.44
C VAL A 114 1.04 -5.96 -10.35
N TYR A 115 1.16 -5.76 -11.65
CA TYR A 115 1.04 -6.77 -12.70
C TYR A 115 2.38 -6.97 -13.41
N GLU A 116 2.56 -8.15 -13.97
CA GLU A 116 3.67 -8.50 -14.86
C GLU A 116 3.09 -9.06 -16.16
N LEU A 117 3.90 -9.11 -17.22
CA LEU A 117 3.54 -9.87 -18.41
C LEU A 117 3.30 -11.33 -18.00
N LYS A 118 2.23 -11.95 -18.50
CA LYS A 118 1.86 -13.33 -18.12
C LYS A 118 3.02 -14.31 -18.31
N GLU A 119 3.79 -14.15 -19.39
CA GLU A 119 4.97 -14.97 -19.70
C GLU A 119 6.10 -14.85 -18.67
N VAL A 120 6.21 -13.73 -17.95
CA VAL A 120 7.21 -13.54 -16.88
C VAL A 120 6.91 -14.46 -15.70
N LEU A 121 5.62 -14.71 -15.41
CA LEU A 121 5.17 -15.51 -14.28
C LEU A 121 5.01 -17.00 -14.61
N LEU A 122 4.78 -17.36 -15.89
CA LEU A 122 4.54 -18.73 -16.31
C LEU A 122 5.77 -19.63 -16.09
N GLY A 123 5.53 -20.83 -15.55
CA GLY A 123 6.56 -21.84 -15.33
C GLY A 123 7.54 -21.57 -14.18
N LYS A 124 7.34 -20.51 -13.38
CA LYS A 124 8.23 -20.15 -12.26
C LYS A 124 7.78 -20.68 -10.89
N TYR A 125 6.48 -20.96 -10.75
CA TYR A 125 5.84 -21.30 -9.48
C TYR A 125 5.38 -22.77 -9.40
N GLY A 126 5.90 -23.64 -10.28
CA GLY A 126 5.40 -25.00 -10.44
C GLY A 126 3.98 -25.08 -11.01
N GLU A 127 3.46 -26.29 -11.15
CA GLU A 127 2.15 -26.54 -11.77
C GLU A 127 0.98 -26.03 -10.90
N GLU A 128 1.09 -26.15 -9.59
CA GLU A 128 0.04 -25.69 -8.66
C GLU A 128 0.02 -24.17 -8.53
N GLY A 129 1.19 -23.55 -8.29
CA GLY A 129 1.29 -22.09 -8.17
C GLY A 129 0.83 -21.36 -9.44
N GLY A 130 1.17 -21.89 -10.61
CA GLY A 130 0.72 -21.33 -11.90
C GLY A 130 -0.80 -21.28 -12.07
N LYS A 131 -1.55 -22.24 -11.50
CA LYS A 131 -3.03 -22.26 -11.55
C LYS A 131 -3.68 -21.21 -10.65
N LEU A 132 -2.93 -20.68 -9.69
CA LEU A 132 -3.42 -19.75 -8.67
C LEU A 132 -3.18 -18.28 -9.03
N ILE A 133 -2.64 -17.99 -10.20
CA ILE A 133 -2.38 -16.62 -10.66
C ILE A 133 -3.68 -15.93 -11.08
N PHE A 134 -3.81 -14.63 -10.78
CA PHE A 134 -4.89 -13.78 -11.30
C PHE A 134 -4.50 -13.20 -12.66
N ASP A 135 -5.21 -13.61 -13.71
CA ASP A 135 -5.07 -13.03 -15.05
C ASP A 135 -5.99 -11.83 -15.21
N LEU A 136 -5.49 -10.77 -15.85
CA LEU A 136 -6.31 -9.65 -16.30
C LEU A 136 -7.14 -10.09 -17.52
N VAL A 137 -8.33 -9.51 -17.68
CA VAL A 137 -9.16 -9.74 -18.86
C VAL A 137 -8.47 -9.14 -20.08
N GLU A 138 -8.39 -9.92 -21.16
CA GLU A 138 -7.88 -9.42 -22.43
C GLU A 138 -8.83 -8.37 -22.99
N GLN A 139 -8.32 -7.15 -23.18
CA GLN A 139 -9.12 -6.01 -23.66
C GLN A 139 -8.44 -5.28 -24.83
N GLY A 140 -7.60 -5.99 -25.61
CA GLY A 140 -6.91 -5.47 -26.80
C GLY A 140 -5.48 -4.96 -26.54
N GLY A 141 -4.59 -5.85 -26.07
CA GLY A 141 -3.20 -5.54 -25.72
C GLY A 141 -2.43 -6.80 -25.30
N GLN A 142 -1.35 -6.62 -24.54
CA GLN A 142 -0.58 -7.75 -23.99
C GLN A 142 -1.35 -8.47 -22.87
N ASN A 143 -1.04 -9.76 -22.68
CA ASN A 143 -1.59 -10.55 -21.59
C ASN A 143 -0.81 -10.29 -20.29
N PHE A 144 -1.51 -9.76 -19.30
CA PHE A 144 -0.95 -9.43 -17.99
C PHE A 144 -1.58 -10.27 -16.89
N SER A 145 -0.81 -10.48 -15.84
CA SER A 145 -1.24 -11.20 -14.64
C SER A 145 -0.76 -10.45 -13.40
N LEU A 146 -1.55 -10.47 -12.32
CA LEU A 146 -1.12 -9.89 -11.05
C LEU A 146 0.05 -10.69 -10.48
N ARG A 147 1.01 -9.99 -9.86
CA ARG A 147 2.18 -10.62 -9.26
C ARG A 147 1.80 -11.59 -8.14
N TYR A 148 2.36 -12.80 -8.20
CA TYR A 148 2.12 -13.89 -7.23
C TYR A 148 3.00 -13.75 -5.97
N ASP A 149 4.19 -13.19 -6.15
CA ASP A 149 5.18 -12.86 -5.13
C ASP A 149 5.97 -11.59 -5.49
N LEU A 150 6.99 -11.24 -4.70
CA LEU A 150 7.91 -10.13 -4.99
C LEU A 150 9.29 -10.61 -5.50
N THR A 151 9.59 -11.91 -5.39
CA THR A 151 10.88 -12.49 -5.79
C THR A 151 11.03 -12.57 -7.32
N VAL A 152 10.01 -13.04 -8.05
CA VAL A 152 10.07 -13.10 -9.53
C VAL A 152 10.15 -11.70 -10.17
N PRO A 153 9.33 -10.71 -9.75
CA PRO A 153 9.50 -9.32 -10.19
C PRO A 153 10.90 -8.75 -9.92
N PHE A 154 11.53 -9.14 -8.80
CA PHE A 154 12.89 -8.73 -8.48
C PHE A 154 13.93 -9.36 -9.42
N ALA A 155 13.84 -10.66 -9.70
CA ALA A 155 14.73 -11.33 -10.64
C ALA A 155 14.65 -10.73 -12.05
N ARG A 156 13.43 -10.43 -12.52
CA ARG A 156 13.20 -9.68 -13.76
C ARG A 156 13.82 -8.27 -13.68
N TYR A 157 13.68 -7.57 -12.57
CA TYR A 157 14.27 -6.23 -12.36
C TYR A 157 15.80 -6.26 -12.51
N LEU A 158 16.47 -7.21 -11.87
CA LEU A 158 17.93 -7.37 -11.98
C LEU A 158 18.36 -7.63 -13.42
N ALA A 159 17.67 -8.55 -14.10
CA ALA A 159 18.00 -8.94 -15.47
C ALA A 159 17.80 -7.79 -16.48
N LEU A 160 16.66 -7.09 -16.43
CA LEU A 160 16.37 -6.00 -17.37
C LEU A 160 17.32 -4.80 -17.21
N ASN A 161 17.78 -4.54 -15.97
CA ASN A 161 18.67 -3.41 -15.69
C ASN A 161 20.16 -3.81 -15.66
N ASN A 162 20.50 -5.06 -15.98
CA ASN A 162 21.86 -5.60 -15.91
C ASN A 162 22.55 -5.40 -14.54
N ILE A 163 21.78 -5.46 -13.45
CA ILE A 163 22.28 -5.26 -12.09
C ILE A 163 22.91 -6.57 -11.60
N LYS A 164 24.17 -6.50 -11.15
CA LYS A 164 24.96 -7.67 -10.69
C LYS A 164 25.00 -7.83 -9.18
N GLN A 165 24.79 -6.74 -8.44
CA GLN A 165 24.82 -6.73 -7.00
C GLN A 165 23.79 -5.71 -6.49
N MET A 166 22.94 -6.12 -5.57
CA MET A 166 21.93 -5.25 -4.96
C MET A 166 21.46 -5.86 -3.65
N LYS A 167 21.31 -5.02 -2.62
CA LYS A 167 20.61 -5.37 -1.39
C LYS A 167 19.35 -4.54 -1.29
N ARG A 168 18.20 -5.19 -1.24
CA ARG A 168 16.91 -4.51 -1.37
C ARG A 168 15.85 -5.07 -0.46
N TYR A 169 14.91 -4.22 -0.09
CA TYR A 169 13.64 -4.65 0.48
C TYR A 169 12.47 -4.20 -0.40
N HIS A 170 11.39 -4.98 -0.39
CA HIS A 170 10.14 -4.65 -1.07
C HIS A 170 8.97 -5.01 -0.17
N ILE A 171 8.16 -4.03 0.20
CA ILE A 171 6.91 -4.23 0.94
C ILE A 171 5.77 -3.97 -0.03
N GLY A 172 4.94 -4.98 -0.28
CA GLY A 172 3.88 -4.87 -1.26
C GLY A 172 2.82 -5.96 -1.19
N LYS A 173 1.62 -5.64 -1.67
CA LYS A 173 0.54 -6.62 -1.83
C LYS A 173 0.85 -7.59 -2.97
N VAL A 174 0.52 -8.87 -2.76
CA VAL A 174 0.59 -9.97 -3.74
C VAL A 174 -0.74 -10.71 -3.81
N TYR A 175 -0.94 -11.45 -4.90
CA TYR A 175 -2.26 -11.96 -5.24
C TYR A 175 -2.23 -13.44 -5.56
N ARG A 176 -2.99 -14.23 -4.79
CA ARG A 176 -3.08 -15.68 -4.96
C ARG A 176 -4.54 -16.10 -4.94
N ARG A 177 -4.98 -16.86 -5.94
CA ARG A 177 -6.32 -17.46 -6.02
C ARG A 177 -6.46 -18.67 -5.10
N ASP A 178 -5.92 -18.56 -3.90
CA ASP A 178 -5.95 -19.62 -2.90
C ASP A 178 -7.37 -19.77 -2.30
N GLN A 179 -7.61 -20.84 -1.55
CA GLN A 179 -8.82 -20.96 -0.74
C GLN A 179 -8.66 -20.12 0.55
N PRO A 180 -9.39 -19.00 0.70
CA PRO A 180 -9.18 -18.11 1.83
C PRO A 180 -9.73 -18.71 3.11
N VAL A 181 -8.98 -18.54 4.21
CA VAL A 181 -9.40 -18.88 5.57
C VAL A 181 -9.29 -17.60 6.40
N MET A 182 -10.36 -16.80 6.38
CA MET A 182 -10.37 -15.43 6.94
C MET A 182 -10.02 -15.42 8.43
N THR A 183 -10.49 -16.43 9.18
CA THR A 183 -10.21 -16.58 10.62
C THR A 183 -8.75 -16.87 10.95
N ARG A 184 -7.96 -17.31 9.96
CA ARG A 184 -6.52 -17.62 10.11
C ARG A 184 -5.61 -16.65 9.33
N GLY A 185 -6.17 -15.52 8.87
CA GLY A 185 -5.41 -14.50 8.14
C GLY A 185 -4.95 -14.93 6.74
N ARG A 186 -5.56 -15.96 6.14
CA ARG A 186 -5.24 -16.41 4.77
C ARG A 186 -6.15 -15.72 3.78
N TYR A 187 -5.66 -14.63 3.19
CA TYR A 187 -6.35 -13.81 2.20
C TYR A 187 -5.87 -14.13 0.77
N ARG A 188 -6.56 -13.57 -0.23
CA ARG A 188 -6.14 -13.62 -1.63
C ARG A 188 -5.34 -12.40 -2.07
N GLU A 189 -5.58 -11.29 -1.40
CA GLU A 189 -4.75 -10.09 -1.44
C GLU A 189 -4.11 -9.97 -0.05
N PHE A 190 -2.79 -9.94 0.01
CA PHE A 190 -2.08 -9.79 1.27
C PHE A 190 -0.69 -9.20 1.07
N TYR A 191 -0.13 -8.62 2.14
CA TYR A 191 1.24 -8.10 2.11
C TYR A 191 2.29 -9.21 2.21
N GLN A 192 3.36 -9.04 1.43
CA GLN A 192 4.67 -9.61 1.70
C GLN A 192 5.67 -8.49 2.01
N CYS A 193 6.61 -8.79 2.90
CA CYS A 193 7.76 -7.93 3.17
C CYS A 193 9.02 -8.74 2.86
N ASP A 194 9.60 -8.49 1.70
CA ASP A 194 10.76 -9.23 1.20
C ASP A 194 12.04 -8.43 1.45
N PHE A 195 13.10 -9.13 1.83
CA PHE A 195 14.46 -8.63 1.90
C PHE A 195 15.37 -9.60 1.16
N ASP A 196 16.14 -9.10 0.20
CA ASP A 196 16.97 -9.94 -0.67
C ASP A 196 18.33 -9.31 -0.92
N ILE A 197 19.32 -10.19 -0.97
CA ILE A 197 20.72 -9.90 -1.26
C ILE A 197 21.07 -10.64 -2.56
N ALA A 198 21.28 -9.87 -3.62
CA ALA A 198 21.72 -10.35 -4.91
C ALA A 198 23.18 -10.00 -5.15
N GLY A 199 23.98 -10.96 -5.60
CA GLY A 199 25.38 -10.75 -5.96
C GLY A 199 26.31 -11.91 -5.61
N LYS A 200 27.56 -11.80 -6.10
CA LYS A 200 28.64 -12.71 -5.74
C LYS A 200 29.43 -12.10 -4.58
N TYR A 201 29.46 -12.80 -3.45
CA TYR A 201 30.16 -12.37 -2.24
C TYR A 201 31.36 -13.28 -1.96
N GLN A 202 32.44 -12.71 -1.41
CA GLN A 202 33.69 -13.45 -1.17
C GLN A 202 33.59 -14.40 0.03
N VAL A 203 32.84 -14.02 1.07
CA VAL A 203 32.61 -14.85 2.26
C VAL A 203 31.37 -15.70 2.04
N SER A 204 31.55 -17.02 2.02
CA SER A 204 30.45 -17.97 1.86
C SER A 204 29.49 -17.92 3.05
N MET A 205 28.20 -18.12 2.76
CA MET A 205 27.07 -18.14 3.72
C MET A 205 26.83 -16.86 4.54
N GLU A 206 27.56 -15.78 4.27
CA GLU A 206 27.37 -14.52 4.99
C GLU A 206 26.03 -13.81 4.65
N PRO A 207 25.60 -13.73 3.38
CA PRO A 207 24.28 -13.20 3.04
C PRO A 207 23.11 -13.96 3.68
N GLU A 208 23.21 -15.29 3.77
CA GLU A 208 22.26 -16.14 4.48
C GLU A 208 22.19 -15.77 5.96
N ALA A 209 23.36 -15.62 6.60
CA ALA A 209 23.44 -15.27 8.01
C ALA A 209 22.82 -13.88 8.28
N GLU A 210 22.99 -12.91 7.38
CA GLU A 210 22.31 -11.60 7.45
C GLU A 210 20.79 -11.75 7.39
N CYS A 211 20.28 -12.57 6.46
CA CYS A 211 18.84 -12.83 6.35
C CYS A 211 18.27 -13.43 7.64
N LEU A 212 18.96 -14.42 8.23
CA LEU A 212 18.55 -15.03 9.51
C LEU A 212 18.62 -14.04 10.67
N LYS A 213 19.63 -13.17 10.69
CA LYS A 213 19.75 -12.10 11.69
C LYS A 213 18.58 -11.12 11.62
N ILE A 214 18.18 -10.72 10.42
CA ILE A 214 17.03 -9.83 10.20
C ILE A 214 15.74 -10.48 10.69
N VAL A 215 15.53 -11.78 10.42
CA VAL A 215 14.38 -12.52 10.97
C VAL A 215 14.38 -12.47 12.49
N ASN A 216 15.52 -12.79 13.10
CA ASN A 216 15.66 -12.77 14.56
C ASN A 216 15.36 -11.37 15.12
N GLU A 217 15.97 -10.31 14.57
CA GLU A 217 15.75 -8.94 15.04
C GLU A 217 14.30 -8.50 14.92
N VAL A 218 13.65 -8.74 13.77
CA VAL A 218 12.25 -8.37 13.57
C VAL A 218 11.34 -9.08 14.57
N LEU A 219 11.46 -10.41 14.69
CA LEU A 219 10.55 -11.18 15.54
C LEU A 219 10.80 -10.95 17.03
N SER A 220 12.06 -10.76 17.45
CA SER A 220 12.39 -10.36 18.83
C SER A 220 11.81 -8.99 19.17
N ARG A 221 11.88 -8.00 18.26
CA ARG A 221 11.31 -6.65 18.49
C ARG A 221 9.78 -6.66 18.60
N LEU A 222 9.11 -7.54 17.85
CA LEU A 222 7.65 -7.68 17.94
C LEU A 222 7.18 -8.26 19.29
N GLY A 223 8.06 -8.95 20.03
CA GLY A 223 7.77 -9.41 21.40
C GLY A 223 6.56 -10.35 21.50
N LEU A 224 6.47 -11.31 20.58
CA LEU A 224 5.34 -12.26 20.47
C LEU A 224 5.62 -13.65 21.07
N GLY A 225 6.74 -13.79 21.80
CA GLY A 225 7.19 -15.05 22.39
C GLY A 225 8.30 -15.74 21.60
N ASP A 226 8.62 -16.97 22.00
CA ASP A 226 9.74 -17.72 21.44
C ASP A 226 9.43 -18.27 20.06
N PHE A 227 10.40 -18.14 19.15
CA PHE A 227 10.31 -18.64 17.78
C PHE A 227 11.50 -19.53 17.44
N GLU A 228 11.33 -20.32 16.39
CA GLU A 228 12.35 -21.17 15.80
C GLU A 228 12.50 -20.87 14.33
N ILE A 229 13.73 -20.64 13.89
CA ILE A 229 14.13 -20.57 12.49
C ILE A 229 14.66 -21.94 12.08
N LYS A 230 13.79 -22.75 11.48
CA LYS A 230 14.12 -24.03 10.89
C LYS A 230 14.96 -23.80 9.63
N LEU A 231 16.06 -24.53 9.51
CA LEU A 231 17.04 -24.40 8.44
C LEU A 231 17.29 -25.76 7.79
N ASN A 232 17.35 -25.79 6.46
CA ASN A 232 17.75 -26.95 5.67
C ASN A 232 18.48 -26.50 4.40
N HIS A 233 18.89 -27.46 3.58
CA HIS A 233 19.57 -27.21 2.31
C HIS A 233 19.03 -28.13 1.22
N ARG A 234 18.70 -27.57 0.05
CA ARG A 234 18.15 -28.33 -1.08
C ARG A 234 19.03 -29.51 -1.50
N ALA A 235 20.34 -29.28 -1.59
CA ALA A 235 21.29 -30.34 -1.96
C ALA A 235 21.33 -31.49 -0.92
N LEU A 236 20.94 -31.24 0.34
CA LEU A 236 20.80 -32.29 1.34
C LEU A 236 19.58 -33.17 1.02
N LEU A 237 18.42 -32.57 0.72
CA LEU A 237 17.22 -33.29 0.28
C LEU A 237 17.50 -34.14 -0.97
N GLU A 238 18.16 -33.56 -1.98
CA GLU A 238 18.54 -34.29 -3.19
C GLU A 238 19.49 -35.46 -2.89
N GLY A 239 20.43 -35.27 -1.95
CA GLY A 239 21.32 -36.31 -1.47
C GLY A 239 20.60 -37.45 -0.75
N MET A 240 19.66 -37.13 0.15
CA MET A 240 18.82 -38.11 0.85
C MET A 240 17.98 -38.92 -0.15
N PHE A 241 17.42 -38.28 -1.17
CA PHE A 241 16.59 -38.97 -2.18
C PHE A 241 17.45 -39.92 -3.01
N ALA A 242 18.63 -39.47 -3.45
CA ALA A 242 19.58 -40.31 -4.18
C ALA A 242 20.01 -41.54 -3.36
N VAL A 243 20.28 -41.38 -2.07
CA VAL A 243 20.65 -42.50 -1.16
C VAL A 243 19.48 -43.44 -0.91
N SER A 244 18.25 -42.93 -0.92
CA SER A 244 17.01 -43.72 -0.78
C SER A 244 16.66 -44.51 -2.04
N GLY A 245 17.25 -44.18 -3.20
CA GLY A 245 16.89 -44.75 -4.50
C GLY A 245 15.65 -44.10 -5.13
N ILE A 246 15.34 -42.86 -4.74
CA ILE A 246 14.23 -42.08 -5.29
C ILE A 246 14.73 -41.31 -6.51
N ASP A 247 14.00 -41.42 -7.62
CA ASP A 247 14.34 -40.73 -8.87
C ASP A 247 14.24 -39.20 -8.74
N THR A 248 15.13 -38.47 -9.42
CA THR A 248 15.18 -37.01 -9.35
C THR A 248 13.93 -36.36 -9.95
N SER A 249 13.24 -37.03 -10.88
CA SER A 249 11.97 -36.58 -11.46
C SER A 249 10.84 -36.49 -10.42
N LEU A 250 10.90 -37.30 -9.37
CA LEU A 250 9.91 -37.31 -8.27
C LEU A 250 10.26 -36.32 -7.16
N PHE A 251 11.35 -35.57 -7.28
CA PHE A 251 11.83 -34.67 -6.23
C PHE A 251 10.74 -33.72 -5.72
N LYS A 252 10.01 -33.08 -6.64
CA LYS A 252 8.95 -32.11 -6.29
C LYS A 252 7.79 -32.77 -5.54
N THR A 253 7.30 -33.89 -6.06
CA THR A 253 6.14 -34.59 -5.50
C THR A 253 6.45 -35.19 -4.13
N VAL A 254 7.68 -35.67 -3.92
CA VAL A 254 8.12 -36.23 -2.63
C VAL A 254 8.35 -35.12 -1.61
N CYS A 255 9.01 -34.01 -1.98
CA CYS A 255 9.13 -32.85 -1.10
C CYS A 255 7.76 -32.30 -0.68
N SER A 256 6.77 -32.30 -1.58
CA SER A 256 5.40 -31.90 -1.24
C SER A 256 4.74 -32.79 -0.19
N SER A 257 5.07 -34.08 -0.13
CA SER A 257 4.55 -34.98 0.92
C SER A 257 5.33 -34.80 2.23
N ILE A 258 6.66 -34.64 2.16
CA ILE A 258 7.52 -34.37 3.33
C ILE A 258 7.13 -33.04 4.01
N ASP A 259 6.82 -31.99 3.25
CA ASP A 259 6.40 -30.68 3.79
C ASP A 259 5.17 -30.78 4.69
N LYS A 260 4.34 -31.82 4.51
CA LYS A 260 3.16 -32.05 5.34
C LYS A 260 3.49 -32.60 6.74
N LEU A 261 4.71 -33.07 7.00
CA LEU A 261 5.13 -33.58 8.31
C LEU A 261 5.04 -32.53 9.43
N ASP A 262 4.91 -31.25 9.08
CA ASP A 262 4.61 -30.18 10.02
C ASP A 262 3.17 -30.24 10.59
N LYS A 263 2.27 -30.95 9.92
CA LYS A 263 0.83 -31.00 10.21
C LYS A 263 0.26 -32.41 10.38
N VAL A 264 0.83 -33.40 9.68
CA VAL A 264 0.36 -34.78 9.71
C VAL A 264 1.43 -35.74 10.22
N PRO A 265 1.04 -36.85 10.90
CA PRO A 265 1.98 -37.88 11.32
C PRO A 265 2.71 -38.53 10.14
N TRP A 266 3.89 -39.10 10.42
CA TRP A 266 4.67 -39.82 9.41
C TRP A 266 3.91 -40.95 8.73
N ASP A 267 3.06 -41.69 9.45
CA ASP A 267 2.33 -42.83 8.89
C ASP A 267 1.41 -42.41 7.73
N GLU A 268 0.75 -41.25 7.82
CA GLU A 268 -0.07 -40.70 6.74
C GLU A 268 0.79 -40.27 5.54
N VAL A 269 1.95 -39.63 5.80
CA VAL A 269 2.90 -39.25 4.75
C VAL A 269 3.48 -40.49 4.06
N LYS A 270 3.77 -41.54 4.82
CA LYS A 270 4.25 -42.83 4.32
C LYS A 270 3.23 -43.48 3.40
N GLU A 271 1.95 -43.49 3.80
CA GLU A 271 0.87 -43.98 2.95
C GLU A 271 0.75 -43.18 1.65
N GLU A 272 0.83 -41.85 1.70
CA GLU A 272 0.81 -41.00 0.50
C GLU A 272 1.99 -41.32 -0.43
N LEU A 273 3.20 -41.43 0.11
CA LEU A 273 4.42 -41.71 -0.66
C LEU A 273 4.35 -43.07 -1.37
N ILE A 274 3.77 -44.09 -0.73
CA ILE A 274 3.64 -45.43 -1.30
C ILE A 274 2.47 -45.50 -2.28
N ASN A 275 1.28 -45.08 -1.86
CA ASN A 275 0.04 -45.34 -2.58
C ASN A 275 -0.22 -44.31 -3.69
N GLU A 276 0.09 -43.04 -3.46
CA GLU A 276 -0.15 -41.97 -4.45
C GLU A 276 1.09 -41.64 -5.28
N LYS A 277 2.28 -41.64 -4.66
CA LYS A 277 3.54 -41.32 -5.37
C LYS A 277 4.26 -42.57 -5.89
N HIS A 278 3.72 -43.75 -5.61
CA HIS A 278 4.21 -45.04 -6.11
C HIS A 278 5.68 -45.34 -5.76
N LEU A 279 6.14 -44.89 -4.59
CA LEU A 279 7.47 -45.22 -4.09
C LEU A 279 7.52 -46.62 -3.47
N HIS A 280 8.65 -47.31 -3.67
CA HIS A 280 8.90 -48.61 -3.04
C HIS A 280 9.09 -48.45 -1.52
N VAL A 281 8.55 -49.38 -0.73
CA VAL A 281 8.59 -49.36 0.75
C VAL A 281 10.03 -49.18 1.27
N ASP A 282 10.99 -49.96 0.77
CA ASP A 282 12.41 -49.83 1.14
C ASP A 282 13.02 -48.44 0.90
N ALA A 283 12.51 -47.69 -0.09
CA ALA A 283 12.98 -46.33 -0.36
C ALA A 283 12.38 -45.34 0.64
N VAL A 284 11.10 -45.52 0.98
CA VAL A 284 10.38 -44.71 1.97
C VAL A 284 10.93 -44.94 3.38
N ASP A 285 11.28 -46.17 3.74
CA ASP A 285 11.87 -46.51 5.05
C ASP A 285 13.27 -45.87 5.22
N LYS A 286 14.10 -45.87 4.16
CA LYS A 286 15.39 -45.17 4.18
C LYS A 286 15.20 -43.66 4.29
N LEU A 287 14.23 -43.11 3.56
CA LEU A 287 13.89 -41.69 3.61
C LEU A 287 13.44 -41.29 5.01
N GLU A 288 12.62 -42.11 5.67
CA GLU A 288 12.16 -41.93 7.05
C GLU A 288 13.33 -41.74 8.02
N GLU A 289 14.33 -42.62 7.93
CA GLU A 289 15.50 -42.61 8.81
C GLU A 289 16.22 -41.25 8.77
N MET A 290 16.34 -40.65 7.58
CA MET A 290 17.09 -39.42 7.38
C MET A 290 16.23 -38.16 7.64
N VAL A 291 14.97 -38.16 7.20
CA VAL A 291 14.04 -37.02 7.37
C VAL A 291 13.68 -36.83 8.85
N ARG A 292 13.47 -37.92 9.59
CA ARG A 292 13.15 -37.87 11.03
C ARG A 292 14.39 -37.89 11.92
N MET A 293 15.58 -37.62 11.38
CA MET A 293 16.83 -37.71 12.15
C MET A 293 16.86 -36.71 13.32
N ARG A 294 16.36 -35.48 13.11
CA ARG A 294 16.20 -34.48 14.17
C ARG A 294 15.27 -34.97 15.27
N GLU A 295 14.09 -35.46 14.89
CA GLU A 295 13.07 -35.98 15.82
C GLU A 295 13.62 -37.14 16.67
N LYS A 296 14.33 -38.09 16.05
CA LYS A 296 14.94 -39.25 16.71
C LYS A 296 16.17 -38.89 17.58
N ASN A 297 16.72 -37.69 17.43
CA ASN A 297 17.93 -37.22 18.12
C ASN A 297 17.72 -35.80 18.68
N SER A 298 16.61 -35.58 19.38
CA SER A 298 16.19 -34.25 19.87
C SER A 298 17.17 -33.58 20.84
N SER A 299 18.05 -34.35 21.49
CA SER A 299 19.07 -33.82 22.41
C SER A 299 20.35 -33.35 21.71
N LEU A 300 20.55 -33.64 20.42
CA LEU A 300 21.77 -33.27 19.71
C LEU A 300 21.72 -31.80 19.27
N THR A 301 22.84 -31.12 19.43
CA THR A 301 23.06 -29.78 18.88
C THR A 301 23.00 -29.80 17.34
N ASN A 302 22.92 -28.62 16.72
CA ASN A 302 22.96 -28.50 15.27
C ASN A 302 24.25 -29.11 14.67
N PHE A 303 25.40 -28.86 15.29
CA PHE A 303 26.69 -29.38 14.82
C PHE A 303 26.80 -30.91 14.97
N GLU A 304 26.36 -31.46 16.10
CA GLU A 304 26.36 -32.91 16.31
C GLU A 304 25.41 -33.62 15.34
N LEU A 305 24.25 -33.04 15.02
CA LEU A 305 23.36 -33.62 14.01
C LEU A 305 24.01 -33.61 12.62
N LEU A 306 24.70 -32.53 12.24
CA LEU A 306 25.46 -32.51 10.98
C LEU A 306 26.55 -33.59 10.94
N ASP A 307 27.21 -33.85 12.07
CA ASP A 307 28.19 -34.93 12.18
C ASP A 307 27.55 -36.32 12.03
N ARG A 308 26.30 -36.52 12.48
CA ARG A 308 25.55 -37.76 12.22
C ARG A 308 25.34 -38.00 10.72
N PHE A 309 25.04 -36.97 9.94
CA PHE A 309 24.91 -37.09 8.47
C PHE A 309 26.24 -37.52 7.82
N LEU A 310 27.38 -37.07 8.35
CA LEU A 310 28.71 -37.46 7.86
C LEU A 310 29.19 -38.83 8.38
N GLN A 311 28.62 -39.33 9.47
CA GLN A 311 28.89 -40.68 9.98
C GLN A 311 28.08 -41.75 9.23
N HIS A 312 26.95 -41.38 8.63
CA HIS A 312 26.11 -42.32 7.89
C HIS A 312 26.78 -42.78 6.58
N GLU A 313 26.97 -44.11 6.44
CA GLU A 313 27.87 -44.74 5.45
C GLU A 313 27.60 -44.33 3.99
N LYS A 314 26.33 -44.12 3.63
CA LYS A 314 25.92 -43.77 2.26
C LYS A 314 25.82 -42.26 2.03
N LEU A 315 25.49 -41.51 3.08
CA LEU A 315 25.29 -40.05 2.99
C LEU A 315 26.65 -39.36 2.91
N SER A 316 27.61 -39.82 3.70
CA SER A 316 28.98 -39.29 3.73
C SER A 316 29.73 -39.40 2.41
N LYS A 317 29.34 -40.34 1.53
CA LYS A 317 29.91 -40.52 0.18
C LYS A 317 29.24 -39.67 -0.89
N ASN A 318 28.11 -39.01 -0.59
CA ASN A 318 27.38 -38.22 -1.55
C ASN A 318 27.90 -36.77 -1.59
N GLU A 319 28.40 -36.32 -2.73
CA GLU A 319 28.99 -34.98 -2.90
C GLU A 319 28.01 -33.83 -2.55
N LYS A 320 26.73 -33.99 -2.89
CA LYS A 320 25.70 -32.97 -2.56
C LYS A 320 25.48 -32.85 -1.06
N VAL A 321 25.53 -33.97 -0.34
CA VAL A 321 25.43 -34.01 1.13
C VAL A 321 26.66 -33.37 1.76
N GLN A 322 27.86 -33.72 1.30
CA GLN A 322 29.10 -33.12 1.82
C GLN A 322 29.10 -31.60 1.66
N LYS A 323 28.72 -31.11 0.48
CA LYS A 323 28.58 -29.67 0.23
C LYS A 323 27.54 -29.04 1.14
N ALA A 324 26.34 -29.62 1.21
CA ALA A 324 25.25 -29.10 2.04
C ALA A 324 25.63 -29.03 3.52
N VAL A 325 26.27 -30.07 4.05
CA VAL A 325 26.75 -30.10 5.44
C VAL A 325 27.83 -29.05 5.68
N SER A 326 28.77 -28.86 4.74
CA SER A 326 29.79 -27.80 4.84
C SER A 326 29.15 -26.41 4.86
N ASP A 327 28.21 -26.14 3.95
CA ASP A 327 27.52 -24.86 3.84
C ASP A 327 26.70 -24.58 5.10
N LEU A 328 25.93 -25.56 5.59
CA LEU A 328 25.17 -25.46 6.84
C LEU A 328 26.06 -25.25 8.06
N ARG A 329 27.19 -25.98 8.15
CA ARG A 329 28.17 -25.81 9.24
C ARG A 329 28.73 -24.38 9.25
N GLN A 330 29.09 -23.84 8.10
CA GLN A 330 29.59 -22.47 8.00
C GLN A 330 28.52 -21.44 8.36
N LEU A 331 27.28 -21.63 7.90
CA LEU A 331 26.16 -20.77 8.26
C LEU A 331 25.90 -20.76 9.77
N LEU A 332 25.90 -21.93 10.42
CA LEU A 332 25.71 -22.05 11.87
C LEU A 332 26.84 -21.37 12.67
N MET A 333 28.08 -21.40 12.17
CA MET A 333 29.18 -20.64 12.77
C MET A 333 28.92 -19.14 12.71
N HIS A 334 28.50 -18.61 11.55
CA HIS A 334 28.10 -17.20 11.43
C HIS A 334 26.92 -16.86 12.35
N CYS A 335 25.92 -17.74 12.47
CA CYS A 335 24.80 -17.56 13.39
C CYS A 335 25.27 -17.43 14.86
N THR A 336 26.27 -18.20 15.26
CA THR A 336 26.89 -18.11 16.59
C THR A 336 27.59 -16.76 16.79
N VAL A 337 28.32 -16.28 15.77
CA VAL A 337 29.00 -14.97 15.82
C VAL A 337 27.99 -13.81 15.89
N LEU A 338 26.85 -13.95 15.21
CA LEU A 338 25.78 -12.97 15.19
C LEU A 338 24.86 -13.02 16.43
N GLY A 339 25.06 -14.01 17.31
CA GLY A 339 24.31 -14.23 18.55
C GLY A 339 22.86 -14.65 18.31
N ILE A 340 22.61 -15.53 17.35
CA ILE A 340 21.28 -16.03 16.98
C ILE A 340 21.18 -17.57 16.97
N GLU A 341 22.17 -18.26 17.51
CA GLU A 341 22.28 -19.72 17.49
C GLU A 341 21.12 -20.43 18.20
N GLU A 342 20.57 -19.83 19.26
CA GLU A 342 19.44 -20.41 20.01
C GLU A 342 18.13 -20.37 19.22
N ALA A 343 17.99 -19.41 18.31
CA ALA A 343 16.82 -19.27 17.46
C ALA A 343 16.87 -20.20 16.23
N VAL A 344 18.05 -20.68 15.83
CA VAL A 344 18.24 -21.44 14.58
C VAL A 344 18.30 -22.94 14.85
N ALA A 345 17.47 -23.71 14.16
CA ALA A 345 17.43 -25.17 14.26
C ALA A 345 17.63 -25.82 12.89
N PHE A 346 18.62 -26.71 12.75
CA PHE A 346 18.75 -27.53 11.55
C PHE A 346 17.65 -28.61 11.53
N GLU A 347 16.79 -28.59 10.51
CA GLU A 347 15.61 -29.44 10.37
C GLU A 347 15.63 -30.19 9.02
N PRO A 348 16.08 -31.46 8.97
CA PRO A 348 16.13 -32.24 7.74
C PRO A 348 14.78 -32.42 7.04
N ALA A 349 13.68 -32.37 7.79
CA ALA A 349 12.32 -32.51 7.24
C ALA A 349 11.80 -31.24 6.56
N LEU A 350 12.48 -30.09 6.68
CA LEU A 350 12.05 -28.87 6.03
C LEU A 350 12.24 -28.96 4.51
N ALA A 351 11.15 -29.20 3.77
CA ALA A 351 11.15 -29.43 2.34
C ALA A 351 10.30 -28.40 1.57
N ARG A 352 10.43 -27.12 1.93
CA ARG A 352 9.52 -26.07 1.43
C ARG A 352 9.71 -25.63 -0.01
N GLY A 353 8.55 -25.37 -0.63
CA GLY A 353 8.38 -25.16 -2.05
C GLY A 353 8.34 -23.69 -2.48
N LEU A 354 9.38 -23.29 -3.19
CA LEU A 354 9.27 -22.70 -4.52
C LEU A 354 10.32 -23.40 -5.40
N ASP A 355 9.95 -23.72 -6.65
CA ASP A 355 10.79 -24.52 -7.56
C ASP A 355 12.18 -23.94 -7.79
N TYR A 356 12.36 -22.65 -7.51
CA TYR A 356 13.55 -21.88 -7.80
C TYR A 356 14.66 -21.94 -6.74
N TYR A 357 14.43 -22.51 -5.54
CA TYR A 357 15.52 -22.61 -4.55
C TYR A 357 16.63 -23.55 -5.05
N THR A 358 17.88 -23.15 -4.82
CA THR A 358 19.11 -23.86 -5.24
C THR A 358 20.01 -24.25 -4.06
N GLY A 359 19.85 -23.62 -2.90
CA GLY A 359 20.75 -23.78 -1.75
C GLY A 359 20.00 -23.92 -0.41
N THR A 360 20.34 -23.07 0.56
CA THR A 360 19.69 -23.02 1.87
C THR A 360 18.20 -22.70 1.75
N ILE A 361 17.41 -23.28 2.63
CA ILE A 361 15.97 -23.05 2.78
C ILE A 361 15.73 -22.83 4.27
N PHE A 362 14.97 -21.80 4.63
CA PHE A 362 14.64 -21.54 6.03
C PHE A 362 13.19 -21.11 6.20
N GLU A 363 12.65 -21.46 7.36
CA GLU A 363 11.26 -21.24 7.74
C GLU A 363 11.19 -20.91 9.22
N THR A 364 10.39 -19.92 9.59
CA THR A 364 10.24 -19.49 10.97
C THR A 364 8.84 -19.71 11.51
N VAL A 365 8.74 -20.33 12.69
CA VAL A 365 7.50 -20.65 13.41
C VAL A 365 7.61 -20.25 14.88
N TYR A 366 6.49 -19.94 15.54
CA TYR A 366 6.47 -19.72 16.99
C TYR A 366 6.36 -21.05 17.74
N LYS A 367 7.14 -21.25 18.81
CA LYS A 367 7.29 -22.56 19.50
C LYS A 367 6.08 -22.92 20.37
N ASP A 368 5.45 -21.95 21.03
CA ASP A 368 4.28 -22.14 21.89
C ASP A 368 3.45 -20.84 21.97
N PHE A 369 2.68 -20.53 20.93
CA PHE A 369 1.88 -19.31 20.91
C PHE A 369 0.52 -19.52 21.58
N SER A 370 0.37 -19.00 22.80
CA SER A 370 -0.86 -19.03 23.59
C SER A 370 -1.34 -17.63 23.93
N VAL A 371 -1.66 -16.80 22.92
CA VAL A 371 -2.33 -15.52 23.19
C VAL A 371 -3.83 -15.76 23.22
N GLY A 372 -4.37 -16.01 24.42
CA GLY A 372 -5.78 -15.75 24.78
C GLY A 372 -6.89 -16.37 23.90
N LEU A 373 -6.56 -17.23 22.94
CA LEU A 373 -7.50 -18.08 22.23
C LEU A 373 -7.92 -19.19 23.19
N GLY A 374 -8.72 -18.83 24.19
CA GLY A 374 -9.49 -19.81 24.94
C GLY A 374 -10.19 -20.73 23.96
N GLU A 375 -10.04 -22.03 24.19
CA GLU A 375 -10.87 -23.13 23.69
C GLU A 375 -11.99 -22.70 22.71
N ILE A 376 -11.66 -22.67 21.42
CA ILE A 376 -12.67 -22.94 20.38
C ILE A 376 -12.34 -24.30 19.75
N SER A 377 -12.20 -25.30 20.60
CA SER A 377 -12.48 -26.68 20.26
C SER A 377 -13.97 -26.89 20.51
N SER A 378 -14.77 -26.78 19.46
CA SER A 378 -16.08 -27.45 19.47
C SER A 378 -15.80 -28.94 19.62
N ASN A 379 -16.13 -29.47 20.81
CA ASN A 379 -15.97 -30.85 21.27
C ASN A 379 -14.64 -31.14 21.97
N GLY A 380 -14.56 -30.80 23.27
CA GLY A 380 -14.10 -31.69 24.36
C GLY A 380 -12.82 -32.52 24.22
N GLU A 381 -11.93 -32.23 23.28
CA GLU A 381 -10.65 -32.92 23.13
C GLU A 381 -9.50 -32.06 23.69
N LYS A 382 -8.64 -32.76 24.44
CA LYS A 382 -7.49 -32.26 25.21
C LYS A 382 -6.64 -31.23 24.46
N GLU A 383 -6.21 -30.20 25.19
CA GLU A 383 -5.06 -29.32 24.96
C GLU A 383 -4.27 -29.58 23.65
N THR A 384 -4.80 -29.17 22.51
CA THR A 384 -4.02 -29.13 21.27
C THR A 384 -3.34 -27.78 21.18
N LYS A 385 -2.01 -27.77 21.34
CA LYS A 385 -1.14 -26.62 21.05
C LYS A 385 -1.59 -25.92 19.76
N THR A 386 -1.98 -24.65 19.85
CA THR A 386 -2.39 -23.88 18.66
C THR A 386 -1.14 -23.57 17.83
N HIS A 387 -0.82 -24.42 16.85
CA HIS A 387 0.33 -24.21 15.98
C HIS A 387 0.16 -22.93 15.16
N VAL A 388 0.92 -21.89 15.49
CA VAL A 388 1.03 -20.69 14.65
C VAL A 388 1.85 -21.07 13.43
N GLY A 389 1.20 -21.15 12.28
CA GLY A 389 1.89 -21.41 11.01
C GLY A 389 3.00 -20.39 10.73
N THR A 390 3.78 -20.64 9.69
CA THR A 390 4.99 -19.87 9.31
C THR A 390 4.86 -18.35 9.33
N VAL A 391 5.75 -17.64 10.01
CA VAL A 391 5.74 -16.17 10.05
C VAL A 391 6.79 -15.53 9.14
N ALA A 392 7.85 -16.25 8.82
CA ALA A 392 8.85 -15.85 7.81
C ALA A 392 9.37 -17.10 7.08
N ALA A 393 9.75 -16.95 5.81
CA ALA A 393 10.36 -18.02 5.04
C ALA A 393 11.29 -17.45 3.96
N GLY A 394 12.29 -18.22 3.55
CA GLY A 394 13.25 -17.78 2.55
C GLY A 394 14.27 -18.85 2.17
N GLY A 395 15.26 -18.44 1.39
CA GLY A 395 16.31 -19.34 0.91
C GLY A 395 17.12 -18.77 -0.25
N ARG A 396 18.11 -19.54 -0.70
CA ARG A 396 18.99 -19.21 -1.83
C ARG A 396 18.40 -19.68 -3.16
N TYR A 397 18.42 -18.84 -4.19
CA TYR A 397 17.81 -19.07 -5.50
C TYR A 397 18.68 -18.54 -6.67
N ASP A 398 19.85 -19.13 -6.89
CA ASP A 398 20.88 -18.55 -7.76
C ASP A 398 20.52 -18.50 -9.26
N ASN A 399 19.63 -19.39 -9.69
CA ASN A 399 19.33 -19.58 -11.12
C ASN A 399 18.19 -18.69 -11.64
N LEU A 400 17.45 -18.01 -10.76
CA LEU A 400 16.19 -17.34 -11.15
C LEU A 400 16.43 -16.15 -12.08
N VAL A 401 17.48 -15.37 -11.84
CA VAL A 401 17.82 -14.18 -12.64
C VAL A 401 18.24 -14.56 -14.07
N GLU A 402 18.96 -15.67 -14.22
CA GLU A 402 19.41 -16.17 -15.52
C GLU A 402 18.24 -16.44 -16.46
N LEU A 403 17.10 -16.88 -15.93
CA LEU A 403 15.89 -17.16 -16.72
C LEU A 403 15.30 -15.93 -17.41
N PHE A 404 15.64 -14.71 -16.97
CA PHE A 404 15.17 -13.45 -17.55
C PHE A 404 16.26 -12.72 -18.33
N SER A 405 17.51 -13.17 -18.23
CA SER A 405 18.65 -12.48 -18.81
C SER A 405 18.86 -12.86 -20.28
N THR A 406 18.86 -11.88 -21.17
CA THR A 406 19.24 -12.07 -22.59
C THR A 406 20.72 -12.42 -22.77
N THR A 407 21.56 -12.02 -21.80
CA THR A 407 23.01 -12.27 -21.78
C THR A 407 23.39 -13.51 -20.97
N LYS A 408 22.40 -14.27 -20.46
CA LYS A 408 22.57 -15.39 -19.51
C LYS A 408 23.43 -15.02 -18.29
N GLN A 409 23.24 -13.80 -17.79
CA GLN A 409 23.92 -13.33 -16.60
C GLN A 409 23.46 -14.12 -15.37
N HIS A 410 24.39 -14.84 -14.74
CA HIS A 410 24.15 -15.55 -13.48
C HIS A 410 24.38 -14.63 -12.27
N VAL A 411 23.31 -14.34 -11.53
CA VAL A 411 23.33 -13.50 -10.31
C VAL A 411 22.82 -14.33 -9.14
N PRO A 412 23.71 -14.82 -8.24
CA PRO A 412 23.30 -15.52 -7.03
C PRO A 412 22.41 -14.62 -6.17
N CYS A 413 21.37 -15.19 -5.57
CA CYS A 413 20.43 -14.44 -4.74
C CYS A 413 20.04 -15.26 -3.51
N VAL A 414 19.88 -14.60 -2.37
CA VAL A 414 19.25 -15.14 -1.17
C VAL A 414 18.33 -14.08 -0.58
N GLY A 415 17.22 -14.50 0.00
CA GLY A 415 16.35 -13.58 0.71
C GLY A 415 15.32 -14.24 1.59
N VAL A 416 14.56 -13.39 2.25
CA VAL A 416 13.52 -13.75 3.21
C VAL A 416 12.26 -12.92 2.98
N SER A 417 11.11 -13.55 3.13
CA SER A 417 9.80 -12.93 3.08
C SER A 417 9.07 -13.12 4.41
N PHE A 418 8.57 -12.04 4.99
CA PHE A 418 7.70 -12.10 6.17
C PHE A 418 6.23 -12.25 5.76
N GLY A 419 5.56 -13.27 6.31
CA GLY A 419 4.13 -13.48 6.20
C GLY A 419 3.36 -12.54 7.13
N VAL A 420 3.42 -11.24 6.85
CA VAL A 420 2.99 -10.19 7.79
C VAL A 420 1.50 -10.21 8.12
N GLU A 421 0.62 -10.79 7.30
CA GLU A 421 -0.80 -10.93 7.66
C GLU A 421 -1.03 -11.76 8.93
N ARG A 422 -0.19 -12.78 9.14
CA ARG A 422 -0.24 -13.58 10.36
C ARG A 422 0.22 -12.75 11.56
N LEU A 423 1.28 -11.97 11.40
CA LEU A 423 1.78 -11.05 12.43
C LEU A 423 0.74 -9.98 12.77
N PHE A 424 0.07 -9.39 11.76
CA PHE A 424 -1.02 -8.43 11.96
C PHE A 424 -2.17 -9.05 12.75
N SER A 425 -2.62 -10.24 12.36
CA SER A 425 -3.72 -10.94 13.03
C SER A 425 -3.38 -11.24 14.50
N ILE A 426 -2.14 -11.66 14.76
CA ILE A 426 -1.63 -11.91 16.11
C ILE A 426 -1.60 -10.62 16.94
N MET A 427 -1.08 -9.52 16.38
CA MET A 427 -1.01 -8.23 17.06
C MET A 427 -2.39 -7.63 17.31
N GLU A 428 -3.33 -7.77 16.37
CA GLU A 428 -4.74 -7.39 16.55
C GLU A 428 -5.40 -8.16 17.68
N LEU A 429 -5.20 -9.49 17.74
CA LEU A 429 -5.73 -10.34 18.82
C LEU A 429 -5.10 -9.99 20.17
N LYS A 430 -3.78 -9.80 20.23
CA LYS A 430 -3.06 -9.37 21.44
C LYS A 430 -3.65 -8.06 21.98
N ALA A 431 -3.83 -7.07 21.12
CA ALA A 431 -4.42 -5.79 21.52
C ALA A 431 -5.89 -5.92 21.98
N GLN A 432 -6.66 -6.86 21.41
CA GLN A 432 -8.03 -7.14 21.86
C GLN A 432 -8.05 -7.80 23.24
N VAL A 433 -7.19 -8.80 23.48
CA VAL A 433 -7.10 -9.52 24.76
C VAL A 433 -6.58 -8.61 25.88
N GLU A 434 -5.62 -7.74 25.59
CA GLU A 434 -5.06 -6.77 26.53
C GLU A 434 -5.93 -5.53 26.72
N GLU A 435 -7.09 -5.44 26.05
CA GLU A 435 -7.96 -4.25 26.01
C GLU A 435 -7.19 -2.96 25.71
N SER A 436 -6.17 -3.08 24.86
CA SER A 436 -5.23 -2.01 24.55
C SER A 436 -5.95 -0.84 23.88
N GLN A 437 -5.78 0.35 24.44
CA GLN A 437 -6.29 1.59 23.85
C GLN A 437 -5.40 2.01 22.68
N ILE A 438 -5.78 1.60 21.46
CA ILE A 438 -5.04 1.94 20.23
C ILE A 438 -5.48 3.30 19.73
N ARG A 439 -4.53 4.24 19.74
CA ARG A 439 -4.75 5.58 19.21
C ARG A 439 -4.59 5.58 17.69
N THR A 440 -5.58 6.14 17.00
CA THR A 440 -5.67 6.11 15.53
C THR A 440 -5.25 7.41 14.86
N THR A 441 -5.06 8.48 15.63
CA THR A 441 -4.54 9.78 15.17
C THR A 441 -3.31 10.17 15.99
N SER A 442 -2.47 11.07 15.46
CA SER A 442 -1.38 11.65 16.26
C SER A 442 -1.70 13.05 16.80
N THR A 443 -2.96 13.48 16.79
CA THR A 443 -3.36 14.84 17.19
C THR A 443 -3.05 15.12 18.65
N CYS A 444 -2.15 16.07 18.92
CA CYS A 444 -1.70 16.38 20.26
C CYS A 444 -2.62 17.36 20.99
N VAL A 445 -3.33 18.21 20.25
CA VAL A 445 -4.17 19.26 20.85
C VAL A 445 -5.39 19.60 20.01
N LEU A 446 -6.54 19.78 20.65
CA LEU A 446 -7.75 20.35 20.03
C LEU A 446 -7.87 21.83 20.42
N VAL A 447 -8.12 22.72 19.46
CA VAL A 447 -8.48 24.11 19.72
C VAL A 447 -10.00 24.23 19.82
N GLY A 448 -10.50 24.55 21.01
CA GLY A 448 -11.92 24.59 21.31
C GLY A 448 -12.37 25.90 21.96
N SER A 449 -13.68 26.13 21.93
CA SER A 449 -14.33 27.25 22.62
C SER A 449 -15.70 26.85 23.13
N ALA A 450 -16.13 27.43 24.26
CA ALA A 450 -17.49 27.24 24.78
C ALA A 450 -18.46 28.31 24.27
N GLN A 451 -17.95 29.52 24.05
CA GLN A 451 -18.70 30.67 23.56
C GLN A 451 -18.87 30.63 22.04
N LYS A 452 -19.87 31.37 21.55
CA LYS A 452 -20.20 31.50 20.13
C LYS A 452 -19.29 32.53 19.45
N ASN A 453 -19.30 32.58 18.11
CA ASN A 453 -18.60 33.59 17.29
C ASN A 453 -17.07 33.60 17.44
N LEU A 454 -16.47 32.56 18.02
CA LEU A 454 -15.02 32.44 18.19
C LEU A 454 -14.35 31.56 17.12
N LEU A 455 -15.05 31.24 16.01
CA LEU A 455 -14.49 30.39 14.95
C LEU A 455 -13.19 30.96 14.40
N ASP A 456 -13.18 32.23 14.00
CA ASP A 456 -12.01 32.88 13.42
C ASP A 456 -10.80 32.83 14.37
N LYS A 457 -11.04 33.04 15.67
CA LYS A 457 -10.01 32.91 16.71
C LYS A 457 -9.53 31.48 16.87
N ARG A 458 -10.41 30.47 16.85
CA ARG A 458 -9.95 29.07 16.84
C ARG A 458 -9.07 28.77 15.61
N LEU A 459 -9.40 29.33 14.44
CA LEU A 459 -8.65 29.14 13.20
C LEU A 459 -7.27 29.82 13.22
N GLU A 460 -7.19 31.06 13.69
CA GLU A 460 -5.92 31.78 13.90
C GLU A 460 -4.97 30.94 14.77
N ILE A 461 -5.48 30.43 15.89
CA ILE A 461 -4.70 29.63 16.83
C ILE A 461 -4.28 28.30 16.22
N CYS A 462 -5.21 27.61 15.56
CA CYS A 462 -4.93 26.31 14.93
C CYS A 462 -3.87 26.44 13.83
N ARG A 463 -3.94 27.51 13.02
CA ARG A 463 -2.92 27.87 12.04
C ARG A 463 -1.56 28.08 12.69
N GLU A 464 -1.47 28.86 13.77
CA GLU A 464 -0.19 29.09 14.47
C GLU A 464 0.45 27.77 14.96
N LEU A 465 -0.38 26.84 15.43
CA LEU A 465 0.08 25.51 15.86
C LEU A 465 0.59 24.67 14.68
N TRP A 466 -0.13 24.64 13.56
CA TRP A 466 0.31 23.95 12.34
C TRP A 466 1.59 24.56 11.77
N ASP A 467 1.69 25.90 11.70
CA ASP A 467 2.90 26.62 11.28
C ASP A 467 4.10 26.30 12.20
N ALA A 468 3.85 25.99 13.48
CA ALA A 468 4.87 25.55 14.44
C ALA A 468 5.17 24.03 14.41
N GLY A 469 4.52 23.27 13.51
CA GLY A 469 4.67 21.82 13.38
C GLY A 469 3.90 21.00 14.42
N ILE A 470 3.02 21.62 15.21
CA ILE A 470 2.22 20.94 16.23
C ILE A 470 0.99 20.28 15.56
N LYS A 471 0.76 19.02 15.90
CA LYS A 471 -0.38 18.22 15.42
C LYS A 471 -1.65 18.68 16.13
N ALA A 472 -2.49 19.44 15.44
CA ALA A 472 -3.62 20.13 16.03
C ALA A 472 -4.91 19.96 15.21
N GLU A 473 -6.06 20.02 15.88
CA GLU A 473 -7.38 19.99 15.24
C GLU A 473 -8.29 21.10 15.75
N VAL A 474 -9.35 21.38 14.99
CA VAL A 474 -10.44 22.30 15.36
C VAL A 474 -11.78 21.68 14.92
N SER A 475 -12.85 21.94 15.66
CA SER A 475 -14.19 21.51 15.24
C SER A 475 -14.68 22.26 13.99
N TYR A 476 -15.24 21.53 13.03
CA TYR A 476 -15.85 22.10 11.81
C TYR A 476 -17.20 22.79 12.02
N LYS A 477 -17.71 22.79 13.26
CA LYS A 477 -18.91 23.55 13.61
C LYS A 477 -18.54 24.99 13.92
N VAL A 478 -19.38 25.93 13.49
CA VAL A 478 -19.19 27.36 13.79
C VAL A 478 -19.24 27.58 15.31
N ASN A 479 -20.22 26.97 15.97
CA ASN A 479 -20.47 27.10 17.41
C ASN A 479 -20.56 25.72 18.08
N PRO A 480 -19.42 25.02 18.28
CA PRO A 480 -19.42 23.70 18.92
C PRO A 480 -19.74 23.81 20.41
N LYS A 481 -20.43 22.82 20.97
CA LYS A 481 -20.59 22.71 22.43
C LYS A 481 -19.28 22.21 23.04
N MET A 482 -18.89 22.75 24.20
CA MET A 482 -17.67 22.31 24.90
C MET A 482 -17.70 20.82 25.24
N LEU A 483 -18.84 20.30 25.72
CA LEU A 483 -19.00 18.88 26.04
C LEU A 483 -18.64 17.98 24.85
N ASN A 484 -19.16 18.27 23.66
CA ASN A 484 -18.88 17.48 22.46
C ASN A 484 -17.41 17.54 22.04
N GLN A 485 -16.73 18.66 22.30
CA GLN A 485 -15.30 18.82 22.01
C GLN A 485 -14.45 17.98 22.97
N LEU A 486 -14.78 17.98 24.27
CA LEU A 486 -14.10 17.13 25.26
C LEU A 486 -14.34 15.64 24.99
N GLN A 487 -15.58 15.25 24.68
CA GLN A 487 -15.92 13.88 24.28
C GLN A 487 -15.14 13.42 23.04
N TYR A 488 -15.00 14.30 22.03
CA TYR A 488 -14.16 14.01 20.86
C TYR A 488 -12.70 13.75 21.26
N CYS A 489 -12.14 14.54 22.18
CA CYS A 489 -10.78 14.31 22.67
C CYS A 489 -10.65 13.01 23.47
N GLU A 490 -11.64 12.66 24.29
CA GLU A 490 -11.67 11.38 25.03
C GLU A 490 -11.73 10.20 24.05
N GLU A 491 -12.64 10.22 23.07
CA GLU A 491 -12.81 9.18 22.05
C GLU A 491 -11.57 8.99 21.15
N LYS A 492 -10.88 10.10 20.80
CA LYS A 492 -9.68 10.10 19.95
C LYS A 492 -8.37 10.06 20.74
N MET A 493 -8.44 10.03 22.08
CA MET A 493 -7.29 10.12 22.98
C MET A 493 -6.36 11.31 22.68
N ILE A 494 -6.96 12.48 22.43
CA ILE A 494 -6.24 13.74 22.29
C ILE A 494 -5.90 14.25 23.70
N PRO A 495 -4.62 14.44 24.06
CA PRO A 495 -4.23 14.68 25.45
C PRO A 495 -4.55 16.11 25.94
N TRP A 496 -4.55 17.09 25.04
CA TRP A 496 -4.67 18.50 25.41
C TRP A 496 -5.80 19.20 24.67
N VAL A 497 -6.45 20.16 25.34
CA VAL A 497 -7.42 21.07 24.73
C VAL A 497 -7.01 22.51 25.05
N ILE A 498 -6.90 23.34 24.03
CA ILE A 498 -6.83 24.79 24.21
C ILE A 498 -8.25 25.32 24.23
N ILE A 499 -8.62 26.00 25.29
CA ILE A 499 -9.94 26.61 25.47
C ILE A 499 -9.79 28.12 25.31
N ILE A 500 -10.56 28.68 24.37
CA ILE A 500 -10.67 30.13 24.22
C ILE A 500 -12.04 30.66 24.65
N GLY A 501 -12.01 31.85 25.23
CA GLY A 501 -13.16 32.69 25.56
C GLY A 501 -12.80 34.16 25.38
N GLU A 502 -13.81 35.02 25.31
CA GLU A 502 -13.68 36.45 25.10
C GLU A 502 -12.78 37.11 26.17
N ARG A 503 -13.00 36.76 27.45
CA ARG A 503 -12.20 37.30 28.55
C ARG A 503 -10.74 36.86 28.48
N GLU A 504 -10.49 35.58 28.19
CA GLU A 504 -9.12 35.08 28.04
C GLU A 504 -8.38 35.79 26.90
N LEU A 505 -9.08 36.07 25.79
CA LEU A 505 -8.51 36.82 24.66
C LEU A 505 -8.23 38.30 25.02
N GLU A 506 -9.10 38.95 25.78
CA GLU A 506 -8.88 40.31 26.31
C GLU A 506 -7.67 40.37 27.24
N ASP A 507 -7.52 39.35 28.09
CA ASP A 507 -6.42 39.21 29.05
C ASP A 507 -5.11 38.73 28.38
N GLY A 508 -5.12 38.44 27.07
CA GLY A 508 -3.95 37.97 26.32
C GLY A 508 -3.49 36.54 26.67
N VAL A 509 -4.39 35.74 27.22
CA VAL A 509 -4.13 34.36 27.67
C VAL A 509 -5.01 33.35 26.93
N VAL A 510 -4.64 32.07 27.05
CA VAL A 510 -5.49 30.94 26.67
C VAL A 510 -5.47 29.91 27.78
N LYS A 511 -6.57 29.18 27.95
CA LYS A 511 -6.60 28.03 28.85
C LYS A 511 -6.08 26.80 28.14
N ILE A 512 -5.16 26.08 28.76
CA ILE A 512 -4.87 24.71 28.35
C ILE A 512 -5.43 23.76 29.39
N ARG A 513 -6.08 22.70 28.91
CA ARG A 513 -6.66 21.65 29.74
C ARG A 513 -6.04 20.32 29.41
N ASN A 514 -5.61 19.57 30.43
CA ASN A 514 -5.31 18.16 30.28
C ASN A 514 -6.63 17.38 30.25
N VAL A 515 -6.85 16.56 29.22
CA VAL A 515 -8.13 15.86 29.06
C VAL A 515 -8.32 14.78 30.14
N ALA A 516 -7.25 14.06 30.48
CA ALA A 516 -7.29 12.98 31.46
C ALA A 516 -7.39 13.49 32.91
N SER A 517 -6.49 14.41 33.33
CA SER A 517 -6.50 14.95 34.71
C SER A 517 -7.57 16.02 34.93
N ARG A 518 -8.10 16.60 33.84
CA ARG A 518 -9.06 17.73 33.85
C ARG A 518 -8.51 19.03 34.44
N GLU A 519 -7.21 19.08 34.75
CA GLU A 519 -6.54 20.29 35.22
C GLU A 519 -6.46 21.33 34.11
N GLU A 520 -6.71 22.58 34.48
CA GLU A 520 -6.68 23.74 33.59
C GLU A 520 -5.64 24.73 34.09
N THR A 521 -4.86 25.29 33.16
CA THR A 521 -3.87 26.33 33.46
C THR A 521 -3.97 27.44 32.42
N ASP A 522 -3.97 28.69 32.88
CA ASP A 522 -3.87 29.86 32.00
C ASP A 522 -2.43 30.02 31.51
N ILE A 523 -2.25 30.23 30.21
CA ILE A 523 -0.95 30.46 29.59
C ILE A 523 -1.01 31.75 28.78
N PRO A 524 -0.01 32.64 28.88
CA PRO A 524 0.14 33.75 27.95
C PRO A 524 0.12 33.28 26.50
N ARG A 525 -0.68 33.92 25.64
CA ARG A 525 -0.84 33.55 24.23
C ARG A 525 0.50 33.44 23.50
N THR A 526 1.44 34.32 23.82
CA THR A 526 2.81 34.37 23.26
C THR A 526 3.64 33.11 23.54
N ASN A 527 3.37 32.41 24.65
CA ASN A 527 4.16 31.26 25.10
C ASN A 527 3.51 29.93 24.76
N LEU A 528 2.31 29.93 24.15
CA LEU A 528 1.52 28.72 23.92
C LEU A 528 2.31 27.62 23.19
N VAL A 529 2.99 27.97 22.09
CA VAL A 529 3.74 26.99 21.28
C VAL A 529 4.86 26.35 22.09
N GLN A 530 5.61 27.15 22.86
CA GLN A 530 6.70 26.66 23.69
C GLN A 530 6.19 25.75 24.81
N GLU A 531 5.12 26.15 25.48
CA GLU A 531 4.50 25.38 26.56
C GLU A 531 3.97 24.03 26.06
N LEU A 532 3.32 24.00 24.89
CA LEU A 532 2.88 22.76 24.26
C LEU A 532 4.06 21.84 23.89
N ARG A 533 5.15 22.39 23.34
CA ARG A 533 6.34 21.59 23.00
C ARG A 533 6.93 20.91 24.24
N GLN A 534 6.94 21.59 25.38
CA GLN A 534 7.39 21.03 26.66
C GLN A 534 6.44 19.91 27.15
N ARG A 535 5.12 20.14 27.10
CA ARG A 535 4.11 19.18 27.58
C ARG A 535 3.94 17.95 26.70
N ILE A 536 4.14 18.07 25.40
CA ILE A 536 3.97 16.97 24.43
C ILE A 536 5.22 16.05 24.40
N ASN A 537 6.33 16.47 25.03
CA ASN A 537 7.63 15.80 24.97
C ASN A 537 7.95 15.38 23.53
N LEU A 538 7.96 16.37 22.61
CA LEU A 538 8.30 16.15 21.21
C LEU A 538 9.77 15.75 21.10
N ASN A 539 10.07 14.50 21.43
CA ASN A 539 11.23 13.82 20.92
C ASN A 539 11.06 13.86 19.41
N SER A 540 11.96 14.55 18.72
CA SER A 540 12.04 14.46 17.27
C SER A 540 12.13 12.97 16.94
N ILE A 541 11.08 12.42 16.33
CA ILE A 541 11.17 11.14 15.65
C ILE A 541 12.35 11.33 14.69
N ASP A 542 13.36 10.47 14.79
CA ASP A 542 14.48 10.51 13.86
C ASP A 542 13.91 10.29 12.47
N ASN A 543 13.67 11.38 11.74
CA ASN A 543 13.19 11.32 10.38
C ASN A 543 14.30 10.65 9.58
N LEU A 544 14.07 9.37 9.23
CA LEU A 544 14.97 8.62 8.38
C LEU A 544 15.31 9.47 7.16
N ARG A 545 16.60 9.65 6.91
CA ARG A 545 17.07 10.32 5.69
C ARG A 545 16.46 9.59 4.48
N PRO A 546 15.64 10.24 3.65
CA PRO A 546 15.03 9.59 2.49
C PRO A 546 16.13 9.20 1.49
N SER A 547 16.01 8.00 0.92
CA SER A 547 16.91 7.47 -0.12
C SER A 547 16.45 7.76 -1.53
N SER A 548 15.22 8.24 -1.72
CA SER A 548 14.67 8.61 -3.02
C SER A 548 13.84 9.87 -2.92
N LEU A 549 13.66 10.55 -4.06
CA LEU A 549 12.78 11.71 -4.16
C LEU A 549 11.32 11.32 -3.86
N ARG A 550 10.88 10.16 -4.35
CA ARG A 550 9.57 9.59 -4.03
C ARG A 550 9.35 9.42 -2.53
N GLU A 551 10.29 8.81 -1.82
CA GLU A 551 10.19 8.64 -0.36
C GLU A 551 10.12 9.98 0.37
N LYS A 552 10.92 10.97 -0.06
CA LYS A 552 10.83 12.34 0.47
C LYS A 552 9.43 12.92 0.28
N ILE A 553 8.82 12.75 -0.91
CA ILE A 553 7.45 13.21 -1.20
C ILE A 553 6.44 12.54 -0.28
N LEU A 554 6.49 11.20 -0.17
CA LEU A 554 5.55 10.43 0.65
C LEU A 554 5.69 10.76 2.14
N ASN A 555 6.92 10.96 2.64
CA ASN A 555 7.17 11.34 4.03
C ASN A 555 6.59 12.73 4.33
N VAL A 556 6.82 13.72 3.46
CA VAL A 556 6.27 15.09 3.63
C VAL A 556 4.75 15.06 3.62
N ILE A 557 4.13 14.38 2.64
CA ILE A 557 2.67 14.28 2.55
C ILE A 557 2.09 13.61 3.79
N SER A 558 2.66 12.46 4.21
CA SER A 558 2.21 11.72 5.38
C SER A 558 2.34 12.55 6.66
N GLU A 559 3.45 13.28 6.84
CA GLU A 559 3.65 14.15 8.00
C GLU A 559 2.61 15.26 8.07
N VAL A 560 2.31 15.91 6.94
CA VAL A 560 1.28 16.95 6.86
C VAL A 560 -0.11 16.35 7.17
N TYR A 561 -0.47 15.22 6.58
CA TYR A 561 -1.77 14.57 6.87
C TYR A 561 -1.93 14.22 8.34
N VAL A 562 -0.88 13.66 8.95
CA VAL A 562 -0.83 13.34 10.39
C VAL A 562 -0.94 14.59 11.26
N ARG A 563 -0.33 15.72 10.85
CA ARG A 563 -0.42 17.02 11.54
C ARG A 563 -1.86 17.57 11.57
N HIS A 564 -2.62 17.28 10.52
CA HIS A 564 -4.02 17.66 10.37
C HIS A 564 -5.03 16.65 10.98
N GLY A 565 -4.54 15.59 11.62
CA GLY A 565 -5.36 14.63 12.35
C GLY A 565 -5.98 13.53 11.48
N ALA A 566 -5.39 13.23 10.32
CA ALA A 566 -5.82 12.11 9.49
C ALA A 566 -5.66 10.75 10.19
N GLU A 567 -6.60 9.86 9.91
CA GLU A 567 -6.56 8.43 10.21
C GLU A 567 -6.29 7.65 8.92
N THR A 568 -5.35 6.71 8.97
CA THR A 568 -5.04 5.89 7.79
C THR A 568 -6.05 4.75 7.62
N ILE A 569 -6.51 4.53 6.39
CA ILE A 569 -7.26 3.32 6.01
C ILE A 569 -6.57 2.65 4.82
N ASP A 570 -6.80 1.35 4.65
CA ASP A 570 -6.38 0.61 3.46
C ASP A 570 -7.59 -0.15 2.89
N THR A 571 -7.82 -0.01 1.58
CA THR A 571 -8.89 -0.70 0.85
C THR A 571 -8.31 -1.65 -0.20
N PRO A 572 -9.04 -2.70 -0.61
CA PRO A 572 -8.58 -3.61 -1.65
C PRO A 572 -8.17 -2.92 -2.95
N VAL A 573 -7.20 -3.53 -3.66
CA VAL A 573 -6.72 -3.04 -4.96
C VAL A 573 -7.73 -3.28 -6.07
N PHE A 574 -8.60 -4.29 -5.93
CA PHE A 574 -9.71 -4.53 -6.84
C PHE A 574 -11.02 -4.74 -6.09
N GLU A 575 -12.11 -4.29 -6.72
CA GLU A 575 -13.48 -4.46 -6.25
C GLU A 575 -14.33 -5.14 -7.32
N LEU A 576 -15.51 -5.63 -6.96
CA LEU A 576 -16.44 -6.17 -7.95
C LEU A 576 -16.88 -5.05 -8.89
N LYS A 577 -16.85 -5.30 -10.20
CA LYS A 577 -17.18 -4.27 -11.21
C LYS A 577 -18.56 -3.69 -10.97
N GLY A 578 -19.55 -4.53 -10.63
CA GLY A 578 -20.91 -4.07 -10.32
C GLY A 578 -21.01 -3.12 -9.12
N VAL A 579 -20.04 -3.13 -8.20
CA VAL A 579 -19.97 -2.18 -7.07
C VAL A 579 -19.46 -0.81 -7.53
N LEU A 580 -18.54 -0.80 -8.51
CA LEU A 580 -17.91 0.39 -9.08
C LEU A 580 -18.73 1.05 -10.21
N SER A 581 -19.51 0.27 -10.96
CA SER A 581 -20.30 0.75 -12.08
C SER A 581 -21.33 1.83 -11.66
N GLY A 582 -21.46 2.86 -12.49
CA GLY A 582 -22.31 4.04 -12.29
C GLY A 582 -21.79 5.05 -11.25
N LYS A 583 -20.63 4.81 -10.62
CA LYS A 583 -20.13 5.68 -9.54
C LYS A 583 -19.30 6.85 -10.06
N TYR A 584 -18.49 6.61 -11.09
CA TYR A 584 -17.58 7.58 -11.71
C TYR A 584 -18.25 8.50 -12.74
N GLY A 585 -19.28 7.97 -13.40
CA GLY A 585 -20.00 8.54 -14.55
C GLY A 585 -19.13 8.80 -15.79
N GLY A 586 -19.78 9.29 -16.86
CA GLY A 586 -19.19 9.36 -18.20
C GLY A 586 -18.81 7.98 -18.76
N ASN A 587 -17.91 7.95 -19.73
CA ASN A 587 -17.40 6.71 -20.34
C ASN A 587 -16.16 6.15 -19.62
N ASN A 588 -15.95 6.49 -18.34
CA ASN A 588 -14.75 6.09 -17.59
C ASN A 588 -14.66 4.58 -17.34
N GLU A 589 -15.79 3.87 -17.29
CA GLU A 589 -15.80 2.40 -17.06
C GLU A 589 -15.12 1.62 -18.19
N GLN A 590 -15.03 2.21 -19.39
CA GLN A 590 -14.29 1.61 -20.51
C GLN A 590 -12.77 1.55 -20.26
N LEU A 591 -12.29 2.33 -19.29
CA LEU A 591 -10.89 2.43 -18.91
C LEU A 591 -10.56 1.57 -17.67
N PHE A 592 -11.52 0.81 -17.15
CA PHE A 592 -11.27 -0.12 -16.06
C PHE A 592 -10.31 -1.21 -16.49
N VAL A 593 -9.39 -1.55 -15.59
CA VAL A 593 -8.54 -2.73 -15.70
C VAL A 593 -9.27 -3.88 -15.03
N GLU A 594 -9.76 -4.82 -15.84
CA GLU A 594 -10.66 -5.87 -15.38
C GLU A 594 -9.94 -7.20 -15.12
N LEU A 595 -10.44 -7.97 -14.16
CA LEU A 595 -10.02 -9.35 -13.90
C LEU A 595 -11.24 -10.20 -13.51
N LYS A 596 -11.13 -11.52 -13.67
CA LYS A 596 -12.14 -12.45 -13.16
C LYS A 596 -11.78 -12.92 -11.76
N ASP A 597 -12.73 -12.84 -10.84
CA ASP A 597 -12.59 -13.49 -9.55
C ASP A 597 -12.74 -15.03 -9.68
N GLN A 598 -12.65 -15.78 -8.58
CA GLN A 598 -12.88 -17.24 -8.65
C GLN A 598 -14.34 -17.67 -8.78
N GLY A 599 -15.30 -16.82 -8.40
CA GLY A 599 -16.71 -17.07 -8.67
C GLY A 599 -17.08 -16.88 -10.15
N GLY A 600 -16.12 -16.38 -10.96
CA GLY A 600 -16.36 -15.96 -12.32
C GLY A 600 -17.00 -14.58 -12.42
N GLU A 601 -17.17 -13.88 -11.29
CA GLU A 601 -17.65 -12.50 -11.25
C GLU A 601 -16.55 -11.57 -11.75
N LEU A 602 -16.96 -10.54 -12.49
CA LEU A 602 -16.04 -9.54 -13.02
C LEU A 602 -15.67 -8.56 -11.92
N ALA A 603 -14.38 -8.43 -11.65
CA ALA A 603 -13.79 -7.43 -10.79
C ALA A 603 -13.02 -6.40 -11.63
N ALA A 604 -12.84 -5.21 -11.08
CA ALA A 604 -12.02 -4.17 -11.66
C ALA A 604 -11.06 -3.63 -10.61
N MET A 605 -9.84 -3.37 -11.04
CA MET A 605 -8.87 -2.66 -10.22
C MET A 605 -9.37 -1.23 -9.95
N ARG A 606 -9.06 -0.71 -8.77
CA ARG A 606 -9.56 0.59 -8.32
C ARG A 606 -9.08 1.72 -9.26
N TYR A 607 -10.05 2.48 -9.77
CA TYR A 607 -9.83 3.57 -10.73
C TYR A 607 -9.41 4.89 -10.06
N ASP A 608 -9.81 5.04 -8.79
CA ASP A 608 -9.41 6.07 -7.84
C ASP A 608 -9.40 5.49 -6.42
N LEU A 609 -9.08 6.30 -5.41
CA LEU A 609 -9.21 5.93 -4.00
C LEU A 609 -10.48 6.50 -3.34
N THR A 610 -11.19 7.43 -3.99
CA THR A 610 -12.40 8.08 -3.45
C THR A 610 -13.62 7.15 -3.47
N VAL A 611 -13.88 6.42 -4.55
CA VAL A 611 -15.04 5.52 -4.64
C VAL A 611 -14.93 4.32 -3.68
N PRO A 612 -13.77 3.63 -3.56
CA PRO A 612 -13.55 2.62 -2.52
C PRO A 612 -13.78 3.16 -1.10
N PHE A 613 -13.38 4.41 -0.83
CA PHE A 613 -13.62 5.03 0.47
C PHE A 613 -15.11 5.33 0.72
N ALA A 614 -15.83 5.86 -0.28
CA ALA A 614 -17.27 6.07 -0.16
C ALA A 614 -18.03 4.77 0.12
N ARG A 615 -17.60 3.65 -0.47
CA ARG A 615 -18.09 2.30 -0.15
C ARG A 615 -17.76 1.92 1.30
N TYR A 616 -16.51 2.11 1.74
CA TYR A 616 -16.08 1.83 3.12
C TYR A 616 -16.96 2.58 4.15
N LEU A 617 -17.20 3.87 3.93
CA LEU A 617 -18.07 4.69 4.79
C LEU A 617 -19.50 4.13 4.87
N ALA A 618 -20.08 3.79 3.72
CA ALA A 618 -21.43 3.23 3.64
C ALA A 618 -21.53 1.87 4.34
N MET A 619 -20.54 1.00 4.14
CA MET A 619 -20.52 -0.36 4.70
C MET A 619 -20.31 -0.35 6.21
N ASN A 620 -19.43 0.52 6.73
CA ASN A 620 -19.09 0.60 8.15
C ASN A 620 -19.90 1.65 8.92
N LYS A 621 -20.84 2.35 8.25
CA LYS A 621 -21.69 3.41 8.82
C LYS A 621 -20.91 4.56 9.48
N VAL A 622 -19.68 4.81 9.04
CA VAL A 622 -18.81 5.87 9.58
C VAL A 622 -19.41 7.22 9.22
N GLN A 623 -19.63 8.06 10.23
CA GLN A 623 -20.29 9.37 10.07
C GLN A 623 -19.31 10.55 10.01
N ASN A 624 -18.16 10.46 10.70
CA ASN A 624 -17.16 11.52 10.74
C ASN A 624 -15.75 10.90 10.72
N MET A 625 -14.87 11.41 9.86
CA MET A 625 -13.50 10.94 9.71
C MET A 625 -12.67 11.97 8.94
N LYS A 626 -11.40 12.14 9.33
CA LYS A 626 -10.36 12.64 8.44
C LYS A 626 -9.56 11.44 7.98
N ARG A 627 -9.53 11.15 6.68
CA ARG A 627 -8.87 9.98 6.11
C ARG A 627 -7.55 10.39 5.49
N SER A 628 -6.51 9.60 5.68
CA SER A 628 -5.36 9.52 4.77
C SER A 628 -5.31 8.15 4.11
N HIS A 629 -4.95 8.09 2.82
CA HIS A 629 -4.66 6.82 2.15
C HIS A 629 -3.71 7.08 0.98
N ILE A 630 -2.57 6.40 1.00
CA ILE A 630 -1.59 6.40 -0.08
C ILE A 630 -1.72 5.07 -0.81
N GLY A 631 -2.05 5.11 -2.09
CA GLY A 631 -2.35 3.91 -2.85
C GLY A 631 -2.28 4.11 -4.35
N LYS A 632 -1.88 3.05 -5.05
CA LYS A 632 -1.86 3.01 -6.52
C LYS A 632 -3.27 2.88 -7.10
N VAL A 633 -3.52 3.56 -8.22
CA VAL A 633 -4.77 3.49 -9.00
C VAL A 633 -4.45 3.07 -10.43
N TYR A 634 -5.44 2.50 -11.12
CA TYR A 634 -5.21 1.77 -12.37
C TYR A 634 -6.19 2.18 -13.45
N ARG A 635 -5.67 2.56 -14.62
CA ARG A 635 -6.49 3.01 -15.76
C ARG A 635 -5.90 2.50 -17.06
N ARG A 636 -6.73 2.16 -18.04
CA ARG A 636 -6.24 1.88 -19.40
C ARG A 636 -5.95 3.18 -20.14
N VAL A 637 -4.90 3.15 -20.95
CA VAL A 637 -4.55 4.25 -21.86
C VAL A 637 -5.32 4.08 -23.17
N LYS A 638 -6.16 5.08 -23.53
CA LYS A 638 -7.03 5.02 -24.72
C LYS A 638 -6.29 4.76 -26.03
N GLU A 639 -5.13 5.40 -26.23
CA GLU A 639 -4.36 5.36 -27.48
C GLU A 639 -3.12 4.43 -27.41
N GLY A 640 -2.97 3.67 -26.33
CA GLY A 640 -1.73 2.98 -25.97
C GLY A 640 -1.67 1.48 -26.28
N ASN A 641 -2.41 0.94 -27.26
CA ASN A 641 -2.45 -0.52 -27.53
C ASN A 641 -2.71 -1.39 -26.27
N GLY A 642 -3.57 -0.90 -25.37
CA GLY A 642 -3.93 -1.61 -24.15
C GLY A 642 -2.92 -1.52 -23.01
N LEU A 643 -1.98 -0.56 -23.05
CA LEU A 643 -1.17 -0.18 -21.90
C LEU A 643 -2.04 0.21 -20.69
N ILE A 644 -1.56 -0.16 -19.51
CA ILE A 644 -2.16 0.19 -18.22
C ILE A 644 -1.28 1.28 -17.59
N ASP A 645 -1.93 2.37 -17.20
CA ASP A 645 -1.37 3.42 -16.36
C ASP A 645 -1.56 3.03 -14.90
N GLU A 646 -0.45 3.01 -14.15
CA GLU A 646 -0.39 2.76 -12.72
C GLU A 646 0.20 4.02 -12.07
N SER A 647 -0.61 4.72 -11.28
CA SER A 647 -0.20 5.97 -10.62
C SER A 647 -0.41 5.92 -9.12
N LEU A 648 0.56 6.40 -8.33
CA LEU A 648 0.50 6.47 -6.88
C LEU A 648 -0.19 7.77 -6.44
N HIS A 649 -1.36 7.60 -5.84
CA HIS A 649 -2.16 8.70 -5.33
C HIS A 649 -2.04 8.81 -3.82
N CYS A 650 -1.95 10.04 -3.32
CA CYS A 650 -1.98 10.34 -1.89
C CYS A 650 -3.22 11.17 -1.61
N ASP A 651 -4.21 10.55 -0.97
CA ASP A 651 -5.51 11.16 -0.73
C ASP A 651 -5.65 11.60 0.73
N PHE A 652 -6.27 12.76 0.90
CA PHE A 652 -6.80 13.22 2.17
C PHE A 652 -8.27 13.60 2.01
N ASP A 653 -9.14 13.04 2.85
CA ASP A 653 -10.56 13.32 2.82
C ASP A 653 -11.08 13.76 4.18
N VAL A 654 -12.05 14.65 4.16
CA VAL A 654 -12.84 15.02 5.33
C VAL A 654 -14.28 14.63 5.09
N VAL A 655 -14.82 13.88 6.03
CA VAL A 655 -16.19 13.40 6.02
C VAL A 655 -16.81 13.77 7.35
N GLY A 656 -18.02 14.33 7.33
CA GLY A 656 -18.69 14.67 8.57
C GLY A 656 -19.96 15.50 8.41
N GLN A 657 -20.62 15.74 9.55
CA GLN A 657 -21.70 16.73 9.61
C GLN A 657 -21.12 18.10 9.94
N TYR A 658 -20.88 18.89 8.90
CA TYR A 658 -20.43 20.27 8.99
C TYR A 658 -21.30 21.21 8.15
N ASP A 659 -21.54 22.40 8.69
CA ASP A 659 -22.36 23.44 8.07
C ASP A 659 -21.49 24.56 7.44
N SER A 660 -20.19 24.32 7.26
CA SER A 660 -19.21 25.33 6.86
C SER A 660 -18.36 24.88 5.66
N MET A 661 -17.62 25.84 5.07
CA MET A 661 -16.57 25.62 4.06
C MET A 661 -15.19 25.37 4.69
N LEU A 662 -15.13 25.12 6.00
CA LEU A 662 -13.86 24.95 6.70
C LEU A 662 -13.10 23.68 6.28
N PRO A 663 -13.74 22.50 6.12
CA PRO A 663 -13.06 21.33 5.60
C PRO A 663 -12.40 21.58 4.23
N ASP A 664 -13.07 22.30 3.34
CA ASP A 664 -12.56 22.67 2.02
C ASP A 664 -11.32 23.58 2.15
N ALA A 665 -11.38 24.57 3.05
CA ALA A 665 -10.26 25.47 3.33
C ALA A 665 -9.07 24.72 3.94
N GLU A 666 -9.30 23.72 4.79
CA GLU A 666 -8.26 22.87 5.37
C GLU A 666 -7.60 21.99 4.29
N CYS A 667 -8.37 21.42 3.36
CA CYS A 667 -7.80 20.71 2.21
C CYS A 667 -6.86 21.62 1.39
N LEU A 668 -7.27 22.85 1.12
CA LEU A 668 -6.41 23.83 0.43
C LEU A 668 -5.17 24.21 1.25
N ARG A 669 -5.30 24.29 2.59
CA ARG A 669 -4.17 24.53 3.49
C ARG A 669 -3.15 23.39 3.45
N ILE A 670 -3.60 22.15 3.50
CA ILE A 670 -2.76 20.95 3.38
C ILE A 670 -1.96 20.99 2.08
N ILE A 671 -2.61 21.37 0.96
CA ILE A 671 -1.93 21.53 -0.32
C ILE A 671 -0.76 22.51 -0.22
N VAL A 672 -1.02 23.69 0.33
CA VAL A 672 0.00 24.74 0.47
C VAL A 672 1.15 24.30 1.39
N GLU A 673 0.85 23.58 2.49
CA GLU A 673 1.89 23.05 3.39
C GLU A 673 2.78 22.02 2.71
N VAL A 674 2.20 21.04 2.00
CA VAL A 674 2.97 20.04 1.25
C VAL A 674 3.87 20.71 0.22
N MET A 675 3.31 21.62 -0.59
CA MET A 675 4.06 22.32 -1.63
C MET A 675 5.22 23.14 -1.02
N LYS A 676 4.96 23.84 0.10
CA LYS A 676 5.97 24.61 0.84
C LYS A 676 7.09 23.70 1.38
N GLN A 677 6.77 22.55 1.97
CA GLN A 677 7.76 21.63 2.53
C GLN A 677 8.57 20.89 1.45
N LEU A 678 7.98 20.63 0.28
CA LEU A 678 8.71 20.18 -0.91
C LEU A 678 9.53 21.31 -1.57
N GLY A 679 9.40 22.54 -1.07
CA GLY A 679 10.07 23.73 -1.58
C GLY A 679 9.44 24.32 -2.84
N LEU A 680 8.33 23.76 -3.35
CA LEU A 680 7.61 24.23 -4.53
C LEU A 680 6.87 25.54 -4.24
N THR A 681 7.36 26.66 -4.78
CA THR A 681 6.78 27.99 -4.54
C THR A 681 5.98 28.53 -5.73
N ASN A 682 6.19 28.00 -6.94
CA ASN A 682 5.60 28.50 -8.17
C ASN A 682 4.47 27.60 -8.69
N TYR A 683 3.29 27.71 -8.09
CA TYR A 683 2.09 26.96 -8.48
C TYR A 683 0.83 27.85 -8.37
N LYS A 684 -0.28 27.41 -8.99
CA LYS A 684 -1.62 28.01 -8.83
C LYS A 684 -2.60 26.94 -8.37
N ILE A 685 -3.46 27.26 -7.41
CA ILE A 685 -4.64 26.48 -7.08
C ILE A 685 -5.80 27.10 -7.86
N LYS A 686 -6.22 26.46 -8.95
CA LYS A 686 -7.43 26.82 -9.70
C LYS A 686 -8.64 26.25 -8.97
N LEU A 687 -9.62 27.08 -8.65
CA LEU A 687 -10.79 26.77 -7.83
C LEU A 687 -12.07 27.14 -8.58
N SER A 688 -13.09 26.30 -8.50
CA SER A 688 -14.40 26.54 -9.09
C SER A 688 -15.50 25.79 -8.34
N HIS A 689 -16.72 25.81 -8.90
CA HIS A 689 -17.87 25.10 -8.37
C HIS A 689 -18.65 24.46 -9.53
N CYS A 690 -19.11 23.20 -9.36
CA CYS A 690 -19.80 22.45 -10.42
C CYS A 690 -20.96 23.25 -11.08
N SER A 691 -21.79 23.91 -10.26
CA SER A 691 -22.91 24.73 -10.73
C SER A 691 -22.53 25.94 -11.61
N ILE A 692 -21.28 26.42 -11.58
CA ILE A 692 -20.85 27.57 -12.40
C ILE A 692 -20.78 27.18 -13.87
N MET A 693 -20.09 26.08 -14.18
CA MET A 693 -19.98 25.60 -15.56
C MET A 693 -21.35 25.18 -16.12
N GLU A 694 -22.18 24.51 -15.31
CA GLU A 694 -23.57 24.21 -15.67
C GLU A 694 -24.38 25.48 -15.96
N GLY A 695 -24.18 26.53 -15.16
CA GLY A 695 -24.77 27.85 -15.38
C GLY A 695 -24.30 28.54 -16.66
N LEU A 696 -23.00 28.44 -17.00
CA LEU A 696 -22.44 28.96 -18.25
C LEU A 696 -23.04 28.26 -19.47
N ILE A 697 -23.19 26.94 -19.43
CA ILE A 697 -23.84 26.14 -20.47
C ILE A 697 -25.34 26.51 -20.57
N GLY A 698 -26.02 26.63 -19.42
CA GLY A 698 -27.43 27.04 -19.35
C GLY A 698 -27.69 28.43 -19.91
N ALA A 699 -26.79 29.39 -19.67
CA ALA A 699 -26.87 30.75 -20.25
C ALA A 699 -26.78 30.77 -21.78
N CYS A 700 -26.31 29.68 -22.39
CA CYS A 700 -26.28 29.47 -23.83
C CYS A 700 -27.54 28.80 -24.38
N GLY A 701 -28.54 28.51 -23.54
CA GLY A 701 -29.79 27.83 -23.94
C GLY A 701 -29.63 26.33 -24.17
N ILE A 702 -28.64 25.73 -23.50
CA ILE A 702 -28.38 24.27 -23.50
C ILE A 702 -28.82 23.73 -22.14
N GLU A 703 -29.79 22.80 -22.14
CA GLU A 703 -30.44 22.32 -20.93
C GLU A 703 -30.60 20.79 -20.92
N GLY A 704 -30.95 20.24 -19.75
CA GLY A 704 -31.25 18.81 -19.59
C GLY A 704 -30.05 17.91 -19.89
N LYS A 705 -30.29 16.78 -20.58
CA LYS A 705 -29.25 15.79 -20.91
C LYS A 705 -28.13 16.35 -21.80
N LEU A 706 -28.38 17.44 -22.51
CA LEU A 706 -27.39 18.08 -23.38
C LEU A 706 -26.27 18.74 -22.57
N VAL A 707 -26.55 19.22 -21.34
CA VAL A 707 -25.52 19.78 -20.44
C VAL A 707 -24.47 18.71 -20.11
N GLU A 708 -24.91 17.50 -19.76
CA GLU A 708 -24.01 16.39 -19.45
C GLU A 708 -23.20 15.96 -20.68
N ALA A 709 -23.81 15.96 -21.87
CA ALA A 709 -23.10 15.67 -23.12
C ALA A 709 -22.02 16.72 -23.42
N VAL A 710 -22.32 18.01 -23.23
CA VAL A 710 -21.34 19.10 -23.38
C VAL A 710 -20.21 18.96 -22.37
N LEU A 711 -20.52 18.78 -21.08
CA LEU A 711 -19.52 18.57 -20.03
C LEU A 711 -18.62 17.37 -20.32
N ASN A 712 -19.19 16.25 -20.76
CA ASN A 712 -18.44 15.06 -21.14
C ASN A 712 -17.53 15.33 -22.35
N CYS A 713 -18.00 16.02 -23.37
CA CYS A 713 -17.16 16.39 -24.51
C CYS A 713 -15.99 17.26 -24.07
N LEU A 714 -16.25 18.37 -23.38
CA LEU A 714 -15.22 19.31 -22.95
C LEU A 714 -14.16 18.65 -22.04
N ARG A 715 -14.58 17.71 -21.17
CA ARG A 715 -13.68 16.94 -20.30
C ARG A 715 -12.61 16.16 -21.07
N TYR A 716 -12.99 15.56 -22.20
CA TYR A 716 -12.10 14.70 -23.00
C TYR A 716 -11.50 15.42 -24.21
N SER A 717 -11.69 16.73 -24.33
CA SER A 717 -11.25 17.53 -25.47
C SER A 717 -10.23 18.61 -25.11
N GLN A 718 -9.51 18.46 -23.99
CA GLN A 718 -8.53 19.46 -23.53
C GLN A 718 -7.35 19.71 -24.51
N HIS A 719 -7.09 18.75 -25.41
CA HIS A 719 -6.06 18.87 -26.46
C HIS A 719 -6.64 19.27 -27.83
N MET A 720 -7.96 19.35 -27.95
CA MET A 720 -8.63 19.67 -29.20
C MET A 720 -8.82 21.19 -29.33
N SER A 721 -8.78 21.67 -30.56
CA SER A 721 -9.23 23.01 -30.90
C SER A 721 -10.74 23.15 -30.68
N TRP A 722 -11.19 24.39 -30.46
CA TRP A 722 -12.62 24.67 -30.32
C TRP A 722 -13.45 24.27 -31.55
N ASP A 723 -12.87 24.32 -32.75
CA ASP A 723 -13.55 23.85 -33.96
C ASP A 723 -13.80 22.34 -33.93
N GLU A 724 -12.82 21.55 -33.48
CA GLU A 724 -12.97 20.10 -33.33
C GLU A 724 -13.99 19.75 -32.23
N VAL A 725 -13.95 20.46 -31.09
CA VAL A 725 -14.94 20.32 -30.01
C VAL A 725 -16.35 20.59 -30.54
N ARG A 726 -16.51 21.69 -31.27
CA ARG A 726 -17.79 22.12 -31.82
C ARG A 726 -18.33 21.12 -32.84
N LEU A 727 -17.49 20.64 -33.76
CA LEU A 727 -17.87 19.62 -34.74
C LEU A 727 -18.31 18.32 -34.06
N LYS A 728 -17.58 17.90 -33.01
CA LYS A 728 -17.95 16.71 -32.24
C LYS A 728 -19.31 16.88 -31.55
N LEU A 729 -19.54 18.01 -30.90
CA LEU A 729 -20.84 18.31 -30.27
C LEU A 729 -21.98 18.40 -31.29
N LEU A 730 -21.77 19.04 -32.44
CA LEU A 730 -22.76 19.09 -33.52
C LEU A 730 -23.19 17.69 -33.98
N ASN A 731 -22.21 16.80 -34.16
CA ASN A 731 -22.44 15.44 -34.62
C ASN A 731 -23.07 14.53 -33.56
N GLU A 732 -22.65 14.64 -32.30
CA GLU A 732 -23.06 13.73 -31.21
C GLU A 732 -24.36 14.16 -30.51
N THR A 733 -24.70 15.46 -30.53
CA THR A 733 -25.76 16.01 -29.67
C THR A 733 -26.84 16.82 -30.40
N HIS A 734 -26.63 17.12 -31.70
CA HIS A 734 -27.51 17.98 -32.51
C HIS A 734 -27.81 19.36 -31.89
N ILE A 735 -26.92 19.88 -31.03
CA ILE A 735 -27.03 21.24 -30.50
C ILE A 735 -26.85 22.25 -31.64
N GLU A 736 -27.71 23.28 -31.69
CA GLU A 736 -27.60 24.36 -32.67
C GLU A 736 -26.22 25.05 -32.62
N ASN A 737 -25.61 25.24 -33.79
CA ASN A 737 -24.27 25.82 -33.91
C ASN A 737 -24.15 27.20 -33.24
N GLU A 738 -25.19 28.03 -33.30
CA GLU A 738 -25.23 29.35 -32.65
C GLU A 738 -25.01 29.26 -31.13
N LYS A 739 -25.63 28.26 -30.48
CA LYS A 739 -25.48 28.02 -29.04
C LYS A 739 -24.05 27.60 -28.67
N LEU A 740 -23.42 26.78 -29.52
CA LEU A 740 -22.02 26.36 -29.33
C LEU A 740 -21.03 27.50 -29.55
N LEU A 741 -21.25 28.38 -30.53
CA LEU A 741 -20.46 29.60 -30.70
C LEU A 741 -20.59 30.54 -29.50
N LYS A 742 -21.82 30.70 -28.97
CA LYS A 742 -22.06 31.50 -27.77
C LYS A 742 -21.31 30.93 -26.56
N LEU A 743 -21.33 29.59 -26.40
CA LEU A 743 -20.59 28.90 -25.34
C LEU A 743 -19.08 29.11 -25.48
N GLN A 744 -18.53 28.95 -26.69
CA GLN A 744 -17.11 29.20 -26.97
C GLN A 744 -16.71 30.64 -26.60
N GLN A 745 -17.47 31.64 -27.06
CA GLN A 745 -17.19 33.06 -26.76
C GLN A 745 -17.20 33.33 -25.25
N LEU A 746 -18.19 32.77 -24.54
CA LEU A 746 -18.33 32.95 -23.10
C LEU A 746 -17.16 32.32 -22.34
N LEU A 747 -16.73 31.12 -22.71
CA LEU A 747 -15.59 30.44 -22.07
C LEU A 747 -14.27 31.17 -22.36
N GLN A 748 -14.04 31.59 -23.61
CA GLN A 748 -12.87 32.37 -23.99
C GLN A 748 -12.79 33.72 -23.26
N GLN A 749 -13.94 34.35 -22.97
CA GLN A 749 -14.00 35.58 -22.17
C GLN A 749 -13.45 35.37 -20.76
N TYR A 750 -13.78 34.25 -20.11
CA TYR A 750 -13.29 33.94 -18.76
C TYR A 750 -11.86 33.40 -18.75
N GLU A 751 -11.42 32.68 -19.79
CA GLU A 751 -10.03 32.21 -19.94
C GLU A 751 -9.04 33.36 -20.19
N SER A 752 -9.46 34.36 -20.98
CA SER A 752 -8.58 35.41 -21.49
C SER A 752 -8.55 36.67 -20.64
N ASN A 753 -9.33 36.75 -19.55
CA ASN A 753 -9.51 37.99 -18.79
C ASN A 753 -8.26 38.32 -17.92
N PRO A 754 -7.45 39.34 -18.28
CA PRO A 754 -6.25 39.72 -17.53
C PRO A 754 -6.57 40.53 -16.27
N GLU A 755 -7.80 41.07 -16.14
CA GLU A 755 -8.22 41.97 -15.06
C GLU A 755 -8.58 41.25 -13.76
N ALA A 756 -8.79 39.93 -13.80
CA ALA A 756 -9.04 39.10 -12.61
C ALA A 756 -7.72 38.74 -11.88
N SER A 757 -7.04 39.77 -11.36
CA SER A 757 -5.81 39.62 -10.58
C SER A 757 -6.05 38.96 -9.21
N SER A 758 -7.28 39.03 -8.70
CA SER A 758 -7.71 38.40 -7.43
C SER A 758 -8.97 37.55 -7.60
N GLY A 759 -9.11 36.49 -6.80
CA GLY A 759 -10.28 35.61 -6.84
C GLY A 759 -11.62 36.33 -6.61
N TYR A 760 -11.65 37.37 -5.77
CA TYR A 760 -12.86 38.15 -5.49
C TYR A 760 -13.36 38.92 -6.72
N GLN A 761 -12.46 39.51 -7.52
CA GLN A 761 -12.82 40.22 -8.75
C GLN A 761 -13.53 39.29 -9.74
N MET A 762 -13.06 38.05 -9.88
CA MET A 762 -13.72 37.06 -10.75
C MET A 762 -15.13 36.71 -10.25
N LEU A 763 -15.32 36.59 -8.93
CA LEU A 763 -16.64 36.33 -8.35
C LEU A 763 -17.61 37.52 -8.56
N GLU A 764 -17.12 38.76 -8.47
CA GLU A 764 -17.92 39.95 -8.79
C GLU A 764 -18.32 39.98 -10.27
N LEU A 765 -17.43 39.60 -11.19
CA LEU A 765 -17.75 39.47 -12.61
C LEU A 765 -18.84 38.42 -12.88
N LEU A 766 -18.83 37.30 -12.15
CA LEU A 766 -19.87 36.28 -12.23
C LEU A 766 -21.21 36.78 -11.70
N GLU A 767 -21.22 37.54 -10.61
CA GLU A 767 -22.45 38.13 -10.03
C GLU A 767 -23.05 39.22 -10.92
N ASN A 768 -22.20 40.04 -11.54
CA ASN A 768 -22.63 41.16 -12.37
C ASN A 768 -23.05 40.73 -13.79
N ASN A 769 -22.77 39.49 -14.21
CA ASN A 769 -23.22 38.97 -15.50
C ASN A 769 -24.74 38.72 -15.47
N SER A 770 -25.51 39.58 -16.13
CA SER A 770 -26.99 39.55 -16.17
C SER A 770 -27.57 38.23 -16.71
N THR A 771 -26.81 37.47 -17.49
CA THR A 771 -27.20 36.16 -18.04
C THR A 771 -27.04 35.03 -17.01
N LEU A 772 -26.05 35.13 -16.12
CA LEU A 772 -25.75 34.12 -15.09
C LEU A 772 -26.46 34.42 -13.76
N SER A 773 -26.66 35.70 -13.45
CA SER A 773 -27.26 36.20 -12.21
C SER A 773 -28.74 35.84 -12.02
N VAL A 774 -29.35 35.11 -12.95
CA VAL A 774 -30.74 34.64 -12.88
C VAL A 774 -30.85 33.24 -12.26
N THR A 775 -29.78 32.44 -12.26
CA THR A 775 -29.83 31.07 -11.73
C THR A 775 -29.49 31.02 -10.23
N ASN A 776 -30.44 30.55 -9.40
CA ASN A 776 -30.24 30.44 -7.94
C ASN A 776 -29.01 29.60 -7.57
N ASN A 777 -28.67 28.58 -8.36
CA ASN A 777 -27.53 27.69 -8.11
C ASN A 777 -26.17 28.40 -8.27
N VAL A 778 -26.03 29.31 -9.25
CA VAL A 778 -24.78 30.06 -9.43
C VAL A 778 -24.60 31.07 -8.30
N LYS A 779 -25.67 31.74 -7.86
CA LYS A 779 -25.61 32.63 -6.68
C LYS A 779 -25.15 31.92 -5.42
N LEU A 780 -25.70 30.74 -5.14
CA LEU A 780 -25.27 29.92 -4.01
C LEU A 780 -23.79 29.52 -4.15
N ALA A 781 -23.38 29.05 -5.33
CA ALA A 781 -21.99 28.69 -5.61
C ALA A 781 -21.01 29.86 -5.39
N VAL A 782 -21.34 31.06 -5.83
CA VAL A 782 -20.52 32.26 -5.57
C VAL A 782 -20.46 32.58 -4.08
N GLY A 783 -21.57 32.46 -3.35
CA GLY A 783 -21.61 32.63 -1.89
C GLY A 783 -20.70 31.65 -1.16
N GLU A 784 -20.73 30.37 -1.55
CA GLU A 784 -19.84 29.34 -0.99
C GLU A 784 -18.36 29.63 -1.29
N LEU A 785 -18.03 30.05 -2.52
CA LEU A 785 -16.67 30.44 -2.91
C LEU A 785 -16.17 31.67 -2.12
N LYS A 786 -17.01 32.69 -1.90
CA LYS A 786 -16.66 33.84 -1.06
C LYS A 786 -16.35 33.43 0.38
N LEU A 787 -17.18 32.56 0.97
CA LEU A 787 -16.95 32.04 2.32
C LEU A 787 -15.66 31.22 2.40
N LEU A 788 -15.39 30.39 1.39
CA LEU A 788 -14.15 29.63 1.28
C LEU A 788 -12.93 30.56 1.21
N LEU A 789 -12.96 31.60 0.37
CA LEU A 789 -11.89 32.59 0.28
C LEU A 789 -11.63 33.32 1.61
N GLN A 790 -12.67 33.59 2.40
CA GLN A 790 -12.53 34.15 3.75
C GLN A 790 -11.74 33.21 4.67
N TYR A 791 -12.10 31.92 4.71
CA TYR A 791 -11.36 30.94 5.52
C TYR A 791 -9.93 30.72 5.01
N CYS A 792 -9.72 30.70 3.70
CA CYS A 792 -8.39 30.62 3.11
C CYS A 792 -7.50 31.80 3.53
N LYS A 793 -8.07 33.01 3.65
CA LYS A 793 -7.34 34.18 4.17
C LYS A 793 -6.95 34.01 5.64
N LEU A 794 -7.84 33.51 6.49
CA LEU A 794 -7.55 33.22 7.90
C LEU A 794 -6.43 32.16 8.02
N LEU A 795 -6.48 31.12 7.19
CA LEU A 795 -5.46 30.07 7.12
C LEU A 795 -4.17 30.48 6.38
N GLY A 796 -4.13 31.69 5.79
CA GLY A 796 -2.96 32.26 5.12
C GLY A 796 -2.59 31.58 3.80
N VAL A 797 -3.59 31.16 3.02
CA VAL A 797 -3.40 30.43 1.76
C VAL A 797 -4.07 31.08 0.56
N ASP A 798 -4.76 32.20 0.75
CA ASP A 798 -5.49 32.96 -0.27
C ASP A 798 -4.61 33.42 -1.44
N GLN A 799 -3.34 33.73 -1.20
CA GLN A 799 -2.38 34.15 -2.23
C GLN A 799 -2.12 33.09 -3.33
N HIS A 800 -2.45 31.83 -3.06
CA HIS A 800 -2.26 30.73 -4.02
C HIS A 800 -3.53 30.40 -4.82
N ILE A 801 -4.67 31.01 -4.49
CA ILE A 801 -6.00 30.65 -5.00
C ILE A 801 -6.41 31.53 -6.17
N TYR A 802 -6.90 30.91 -7.24
CA TYR A 802 -7.40 31.55 -8.44
C TYR A 802 -8.76 30.97 -8.78
N ILE A 803 -9.77 31.81 -8.97
CA ILE A 803 -11.09 31.36 -9.42
C ILE A 803 -11.06 31.13 -10.94
N ASP A 804 -11.39 29.92 -11.36
CA ASP A 804 -11.44 29.50 -12.76
C ASP A 804 -12.86 28.98 -13.08
N PRO A 805 -13.75 29.84 -13.61
CA PRO A 805 -15.13 29.45 -13.95
C PRO A 805 -15.22 28.33 -14.98
N THR A 806 -14.15 28.12 -15.75
CA THR A 806 -14.08 27.15 -16.85
C THR A 806 -13.55 25.78 -16.41
N LEU A 807 -13.19 25.64 -15.13
CA LEU A 807 -12.71 24.38 -14.58
C LEU A 807 -13.78 23.30 -14.63
N ILE A 808 -13.50 22.19 -15.33
CA ILE A 808 -14.40 21.05 -15.47
C ILE A 808 -13.94 19.92 -14.53
N PRO A 809 -14.84 19.36 -13.70
CA PRO A 809 -14.48 18.22 -12.85
C PRO A 809 -14.13 16.99 -13.69
N TRP A 810 -13.10 16.23 -13.30
CA TRP A 810 -12.75 14.98 -13.99
C TRP A 810 -13.74 13.84 -13.74
N PHE A 811 -14.40 13.85 -12.58
CA PHE A 811 -15.39 12.84 -12.18
C PHE A 811 -16.78 13.45 -12.06
N THR A 812 -17.83 12.72 -12.46
CA THR A 812 -19.21 13.26 -12.36
C THR A 812 -19.80 13.13 -10.95
N TYR A 813 -19.10 12.47 -10.02
CA TYR A 813 -19.54 12.38 -8.63
C TYR A 813 -19.33 13.67 -7.83
N TYR A 814 -18.52 14.62 -8.35
CA TYR A 814 -18.31 15.91 -7.69
C TYR A 814 -19.61 16.73 -7.70
N SER A 815 -19.91 17.38 -6.58
CA SER A 815 -21.23 18.00 -6.32
C SER A 815 -21.16 19.44 -5.81
N GLY A 816 -19.99 20.08 -5.79
CA GLY A 816 -19.80 21.41 -5.22
C GLY A 816 -18.47 22.04 -5.63
N ILE A 817 -17.70 22.51 -4.64
CA ILE A 817 -16.34 23.04 -4.85
C ILE A 817 -15.45 22.01 -5.54
N ILE A 818 -14.66 22.45 -6.50
CA ILE A 818 -13.65 21.64 -7.22
C ILE A 818 -12.38 22.45 -7.41
N PHE A 819 -11.22 21.79 -7.41
CA PHE A 819 -9.95 22.47 -7.60
C PHE A 819 -8.89 21.59 -8.27
N ASN A 820 -7.93 22.26 -8.93
CA ASN A 820 -6.71 21.68 -9.48
C ASN A 820 -5.49 22.51 -9.07
N VAL A 821 -4.38 21.85 -8.80
CA VAL A 821 -3.09 22.46 -8.44
C VAL A 821 -2.15 22.33 -9.63
N VAL A 822 -1.84 23.45 -10.26
CA VAL A 822 -1.04 23.52 -11.47
C VAL A 822 0.36 24.05 -11.13
N ALA A 823 1.39 23.25 -11.35
CA ALA A 823 2.78 23.69 -11.26
C ALA A 823 3.09 24.61 -12.45
N ARG A 824 3.60 25.82 -12.21
CA ARG A 824 3.88 26.76 -13.33
C ARG A 824 5.19 26.48 -14.06
N THR A 825 5.98 25.53 -13.58
CA THR A 825 7.22 25.07 -14.22
C THR A 825 6.97 24.51 -15.61
N ASP A 826 5.88 23.76 -15.76
CA ASP A 826 5.55 22.94 -16.93
C ASP A 826 4.04 22.81 -17.17
N LEU A 827 3.21 23.52 -16.38
CA LEU A 827 1.75 23.46 -16.39
C LEU A 827 1.16 22.10 -15.99
N THR A 828 1.95 21.23 -15.34
CA THR A 828 1.50 19.92 -14.85
C THR A 828 0.50 20.06 -13.69
N VAL A 829 -0.60 19.30 -13.73
CA VAL A 829 -1.55 19.20 -12.61
C VAL A 829 -1.05 18.16 -11.62
N VAL A 830 -0.52 18.60 -10.49
CA VAL A 830 0.12 17.72 -9.48
C VAL A 830 -0.83 17.25 -8.39
N ALA A 831 -1.96 17.94 -8.22
CA ALA A 831 -3.01 17.56 -7.29
C ALA A 831 -4.36 18.11 -7.75
N GLY A 832 -5.44 17.52 -7.26
CA GLY A 832 -6.81 18.00 -7.49
C GLY A 832 -7.78 17.42 -6.48
N GLY A 833 -9.02 17.87 -6.52
CA GLY A 833 -10.03 17.42 -5.58
C GLY A 833 -11.31 18.23 -5.63
N GLY A 834 -12.17 18.00 -4.64
CA GLY A 834 -13.45 18.67 -4.53
C GLY A 834 -14.45 17.96 -3.65
N ARG A 835 -15.66 18.51 -3.58
CA ARG A 835 -16.79 17.97 -2.81
C ARG A 835 -17.51 16.85 -3.55
N TYR A 836 -17.84 15.77 -2.85
CA TYR A 836 -18.53 14.59 -3.41
C TYR A 836 -19.70 14.12 -2.52
N ASP A 837 -20.49 15.07 -2.04
CA ASP A 837 -21.53 14.90 -1.01
C ASP A 837 -22.58 13.81 -1.30
N ASN A 838 -22.74 13.46 -2.58
CA ASN A 838 -23.75 12.51 -3.04
C ASN A 838 -23.19 11.09 -3.26
N LEU A 839 -21.87 10.90 -3.26
CA LEU A 839 -21.23 9.65 -3.67
C LEU A 839 -21.53 8.49 -2.70
N VAL A 840 -21.40 8.72 -1.39
CA VAL A 840 -21.67 7.70 -0.35
C VAL A 840 -23.10 7.17 -0.46
N SER A 841 -24.06 8.05 -0.77
CA SER A 841 -25.47 7.68 -0.93
C SER A 841 -25.71 6.69 -2.08
N LYS A 842 -24.81 6.63 -3.08
CA LYS A 842 -24.89 5.65 -4.18
C LYS A 842 -24.65 4.20 -3.70
N PHE A 843 -24.16 4.00 -2.48
CA PHE A 843 -23.95 2.68 -1.86
C PHE A 843 -25.02 2.34 -0.80
N LEU A 844 -25.93 3.28 -0.51
CA LEU A 844 -26.95 3.14 0.50
C LEU A 844 -28.33 2.95 -0.14
N THR A 845 -29.23 2.30 0.59
CA THR A 845 -30.64 2.15 0.17
C THR A 845 -31.44 3.45 0.30
N LYS A 846 -31.06 4.31 1.25
CA LYS A 846 -31.66 5.64 1.45
C LYS A 846 -30.76 6.69 0.82
N LYS A 847 -31.33 7.51 -0.06
CA LYS A 847 -30.67 8.72 -0.57
C LYS A 847 -30.60 9.74 0.56
N GLN A 848 -29.40 10.05 1.01
CA GLN A 848 -29.13 11.10 1.99
C GLN A 848 -27.88 11.86 1.55
N ARG A 849 -27.85 13.17 1.77
CA ARG A 849 -26.65 13.98 1.57
C ARG A 849 -25.61 13.59 2.63
N PHE A 850 -24.36 13.46 2.22
CA PHE A 850 -23.27 13.07 3.09
C PHE A 850 -22.07 13.99 2.85
N PRO A 851 -21.93 15.11 3.59
CA PRO A 851 -20.91 16.11 3.28
C PRO A 851 -19.51 15.50 3.27
N CYS A 852 -18.83 15.62 2.13
CA CYS A 852 -17.50 15.06 1.91
C CYS A 852 -16.69 15.98 1.01
N VAL A 853 -15.43 16.22 1.37
CA VAL A 853 -14.44 16.90 0.53
C VAL A 853 -13.14 16.11 0.57
N GLY A 854 -12.45 16.04 -0.57
CA GLY A 854 -11.17 15.35 -0.65
C GLY A 854 -10.20 16.03 -1.59
N LEU A 855 -8.93 15.74 -1.38
CA LEU A 855 -7.82 16.10 -2.25
C LEU A 855 -6.98 14.86 -2.55
N SER A 856 -6.33 14.83 -3.71
CA SER A 856 -5.43 13.76 -4.13
C SER A 856 -4.19 14.37 -4.79
N PHE A 857 -3.00 14.02 -4.29
CA PHE A 857 -1.73 14.26 -4.99
C PHE A 857 -1.38 13.08 -5.88
N ASN A 858 -0.84 13.34 -7.06
CA ASN A 858 -0.17 12.33 -7.86
C ASN A 858 1.34 12.39 -7.55
N ALA A 859 1.86 11.34 -6.91
CA ALA A 859 3.24 11.32 -6.42
C ALA A 859 4.27 11.31 -7.55
N GLU A 860 4.00 10.59 -8.66
CA GLU A 860 4.87 10.55 -9.83
C GLU A 860 4.94 11.91 -10.55
N LEU A 861 3.83 12.64 -10.65
CA LEU A 861 3.81 13.98 -11.23
C LEU A 861 4.53 15.00 -10.34
N LEU A 862 4.40 14.89 -9.01
CA LEU A 862 5.22 15.69 -8.08
C LEU A 862 6.71 15.37 -8.23
N GLU A 863 7.07 14.09 -8.33
CA GLU A 863 8.44 13.62 -8.55
C GLU A 863 8.99 14.19 -9.86
N HIS A 864 8.20 14.16 -10.94
CA HIS A 864 8.54 14.76 -12.23
C HIS A 864 8.86 16.26 -12.09
N VAL A 865 7.94 17.04 -11.52
CA VAL A 865 8.10 18.49 -11.35
C VAL A 865 9.34 18.83 -10.51
N LEU A 866 9.56 18.10 -9.41
CA LEU A 866 10.72 18.30 -8.54
C LEU A 866 12.04 17.94 -9.25
N SER A 867 12.08 16.82 -9.97
CA SER A 867 13.26 16.40 -10.71
C SER A 867 13.64 17.39 -11.83
N THR A 868 12.64 17.94 -12.53
CA THR A 868 12.85 18.97 -13.56
C THR A 868 13.44 20.24 -12.95
N ARG A 869 12.97 20.65 -11.78
CA ARG A 869 13.53 21.80 -11.06
C ARG A 869 14.96 21.56 -10.56
N GLU A 870 15.26 20.38 -10.00
CA GLU A 870 16.61 20.07 -9.51
C GLU A 870 17.64 20.14 -10.65
N LYS A 871 17.27 19.63 -11.84
CA LYS A 871 18.08 19.74 -13.06
C LYS A 871 18.33 21.20 -13.47
N GLN A 872 17.29 22.04 -13.42
CA GLN A 872 17.42 23.48 -13.77
C GLN A 872 18.31 24.25 -12.78
N ASN A 873 18.26 23.91 -11.49
CA ASN A 873 18.98 24.62 -10.44
C ASN A 873 20.41 24.12 -10.16
N LYS A 874 20.92 23.12 -10.92
CA LYS A 874 22.21 22.46 -10.67
C LYS A 874 22.39 22.03 -9.20
N ALA A 875 21.30 21.64 -8.53
CA ALA A 875 21.39 21.17 -7.16
C ALA A 875 22.24 19.89 -7.12
N PRO A 876 23.12 19.69 -6.12
CA PRO A 876 23.83 18.42 -5.96
C PRO A 876 22.78 17.30 -5.83
N GLY A 877 22.93 16.24 -6.62
CA GLY A 877 22.00 15.10 -6.57
C GLY A 877 21.91 14.52 -5.16
N LEU A 878 20.72 14.07 -4.75
CA LEU A 878 20.59 13.31 -3.50
C LEU A 878 21.54 12.09 -3.57
N SER A 879 22.45 11.97 -2.59
CA SER A 879 23.16 10.70 -2.39
C SER A 879 22.13 9.63 -2.07
N LEU A 880 22.09 8.58 -2.91
CA LEU A 880 21.13 7.47 -2.84
C LEU A 880 21.58 6.38 -1.84
N SER A 881 22.83 6.44 -1.37
CA SER A 881 23.35 5.44 -0.42
C SER A 881 22.80 5.71 0.98
N ARG A 882 22.12 4.71 1.54
CA ARG A 882 21.70 4.69 2.95
C ARG A 882 22.82 4.25 3.90
N VAL A 883 23.94 3.79 3.36
CA VAL A 883 25.05 3.29 4.17
C VAL A 883 25.73 4.46 4.85
N GLU A 884 25.66 4.51 6.18
CA GLU A 884 26.39 5.48 7.00
C GLU A 884 27.81 4.97 7.28
N VAL A 885 27.93 3.66 7.48
CA VAL A 885 29.18 2.99 7.84
C VAL A 885 29.40 1.73 7.02
N LEU A 886 30.53 1.63 6.32
CA LEU A 886 31.03 0.37 5.78
C LEU A 886 32.03 -0.25 6.76
N VAL A 887 31.84 -1.52 7.13
CA VAL A 887 32.81 -2.25 7.97
C VAL A 887 33.58 -3.25 7.12
N ALA A 888 34.87 -3.03 6.96
CA ALA A 888 35.76 -3.87 6.15
C ALA A 888 36.68 -4.72 7.03
N ALA A 889 36.80 -6.00 6.65
CA ALA A 889 37.84 -6.89 7.14
C ALA A 889 38.96 -6.96 6.10
N THR A 890 40.21 -6.73 6.52
CA THR A 890 41.38 -6.76 5.62
C THR A 890 42.01 -8.15 5.52
N SER A 891 41.46 -9.15 6.23
CA SER A 891 41.86 -10.56 6.15
C SER A 891 40.71 -11.50 6.50
N LYS A 892 40.84 -12.79 6.13
CA LYS A 892 39.84 -13.83 6.47
C LYS A 892 39.70 -14.05 7.98
N GLU A 893 40.78 -13.88 8.73
CA GLU A 893 40.83 -14.06 10.19
C GLU A 893 39.98 -13.03 10.94
N ARG A 894 39.68 -11.88 10.31
CA ARG A 894 38.92 -10.77 10.92
C ARG A 894 37.45 -10.72 10.51
N VAL A 895 36.97 -11.72 9.76
CA VAL A 895 35.57 -11.80 9.34
C VAL A 895 34.65 -11.88 10.56
N GLU A 896 34.99 -12.67 11.57
CA GLU A 896 34.18 -12.78 12.80
C GLU A 896 34.14 -11.46 13.58
N ASP A 897 35.27 -10.78 13.72
CA ASP A 897 35.33 -9.49 14.42
C ASP A 897 34.52 -8.42 13.68
N ARG A 898 34.55 -8.44 12.35
CA ARG A 898 33.70 -7.58 11.51
C ARG A 898 32.23 -7.84 11.80
N GLN A 899 31.80 -9.09 11.83
CA GLN A 899 30.41 -9.48 12.11
C GLN A 899 29.98 -9.06 13.52
N LYS A 900 30.84 -9.26 14.54
CA LYS A 900 30.58 -8.80 15.92
C LYS A 900 30.42 -7.28 16.00
N LEU A 901 31.29 -6.54 15.32
CA LEU A 901 31.21 -5.08 15.27
C LEU A 901 29.92 -4.61 14.57
N LEU A 902 29.55 -5.24 13.45
CA LEU A 902 28.30 -4.94 12.75
C LEU A 902 27.07 -5.16 13.64
N CYS A 903 27.00 -6.26 14.38
CA CYS A 903 25.95 -6.48 15.36
C CYS A 903 25.86 -5.35 16.40
N GLN A 904 27.00 -4.85 16.89
CA GLN A 904 27.02 -3.73 17.83
C GLN A 904 26.47 -2.43 17.19
N LEU A 905 26.79 -2.18 15.92
CA LEU A 905 26.29 -1.01 15.19
C LEU A 905 24.79 -1.13 14.91
N TRP A 906 24.31 -2.29 14.44
CA TRP A 906 22.89 -2.54 14.16
C TRP A 906 22.02 -2.46 15.42
N ASN A 907 22.48 -3.03 16.55
CA ASN A 907 21.81 -2.91 17.84
C ASN A 907 21.69 -1.45 18.34
N ARG A 908 22.55 -0.56 17.83
CA ARG A 908 22.52 0.89 18.10
C ARG A 908 21.81 1.68 16.99
N GLY A 909 21.12 1.00 16.07
CA GLY A 909 20.40 1.64 14.96
C GLY A 909 21.29 2.31 13.90
N ILE A 910 22.60 2.07 13.92
CA ILE A 910 23.55 2.63 12.96
C ILE A 910 23.44 1.85 11.65
N LYS A 911 23.30 2.55 10.52
CA LYS A 911 23.13 1.92 9.20
C LYS A 911 24.47 1.42 8.68
N ALA A 912 24.74 0.13 8.89
CA ALA A 912 26.02 -0.48 8.60
C ALA A 912 25.92 -1.62 7.58
N GLU A 913 26.86 -1.68 6.63
CA GLU A 913 26.91 -2.66 5.54
C GLU A 913 27.90 -3.79 5.84
N MET A 914 27.43 -5.04 5.78
CA MET A 914 28.25 -6.24 5.94
C MET A 914 28.89 -6.71 4.63
N CYS A 915 28.12 -6.63 3.54
CA CYS A 915 28.42 -7.26 2.26
C CYS A 915 29.21 -6.33 1.32
N GLY A 916 30.44 -5.99 1.72
CA GLY A 916 31.37 -5.17 0.93
C GLY A 916 32.01 -5.87 -0.28
N PRO A 917 32.71 -5.13 -1.15
CA PRO A 917 33.27 -5.60 -2.44
C PRO A 917 34.44 -6.61 -2.30
N GLY A 918 35.00 -6.80 -1.10
CA GLY A 918 36.04 -7.79 -0.86
C GLY A 918 36.76 -7.64 0.48
N LEU A 919 37.81 -8.46 0.67
CA LEU A 919 38.66 -8.47 1.87
C LEU A 919 39.91 -7.56 1.75
N SER A 920 39.92 -6.60 0.83
CA SER A 920 41.02 -5.63 0.67
C SER A 920 40.61 -4.23 1.11
N TYR A 921 41.60 -3.48 1.60
CA TYR A 921 41.41 -2.07 1.94
C TYR A 921 41.10 -1.24 0.68
N GLU A 922 41.84 -1.45 -0.42
CA GLU A 922 41.65 -0.64 -1.63
C GLU A 922 40.25 -0.81 -2.24
N ASP A 923 39.73 -2.04 -2.27
CA ASP A 923 38.39 -2.30 -2.81
C ASP A 923 37.31 -1.63 -1.94
N SER A 924 37.45 -1.76 -0.61
CA SER A 924 36.50 -1.16 0.35
C SER A 924 36.54 0.37 0.32
N PHE A 925 37.73 0.95 0.19
CA PHE A 925 37.92 2.40 0.05
C PHE A 925 37.31 2.92 -1.25
N LYS A 926 37.60 2.25 -2.37
CA LYS A 926 37.06 2.60 -3.69
C LYS A 926 35.54 2.53 -3.69
N TYR A 927 34.98 1.43 -3.18
CA TYR A 927 33.53 1.26 -3.08
C TYR A 927 32.87 2.31 -2.19
N SER A 928 33.49 2.67 -1.06
CA SER A 928 32.99 3.73 -0.18
C SER A 928 32.91 5.08 -0.92
N LYS A 929 33.95 5.40 -1.71
CA LYS A 929 33.99 6.63 -2.51
C LYS A 929 32.96 6.61 -3.65
N GLU A 930 32.86 5.51 -4.38
CA GLU A 930 31.91 5.35 -5.50
C GLU A 930 30.44 5.42 -5.04
N ASN A 931 30.15 4.91 -3.83
CA ASN A 931 28.81 4.92 -3.24
C ASN A 931 28.58 6.07 -2.26
N SER A 932 29.51 7.03 -2.15
CA SER A 932 29.40 8.18 -1.25
C SER A 932 29.09 7.80 0.21
N ILE A 933 29.73 6.74 0.71
CA ILE A 933 29.60 6.27 2.09
C ILE A 933 30.41 7.20 3.00
N PRO A 934 29.81 7.78 4.06
CA PRO A 934 30.49 8.75 4.92
C PRO A 934 31.68 8.18 5.69
N VAL A 935 31.55 6.95 6.21
CA VAL A 935 32.55 6.34 7.09
C VAL A 935 32.94 4.94 6.63
N LEU A 936 34.25 4.68 6.58
CA LEU A 936 34.81 3.34 6.43
C LEU A 936 35.53 2.95 7.73
N LEU A 937 35.12 1.81 8.31
CA LEU A 937 35.80 1.16 9.43
C LEU A 937 36.64 0.00 8.90
N THR A 938 37.90 -0.06 9.31
CA THR A 938 38.83 -1.12 8.92
C THR A 938 39.43 -1.77 10.15
N LEU A 939 39.39 -3.10 10.16
CA LEU A 939 39.91 -3.92 11.26
C LEU A 939 41.32 -4.43 10.91
N ASP A 940 42.35 -3.73 11.39
CA ASP A 940 43.76 -4.15 11.25
C ASP A 940 44.16 -5.11 12.37
N SER A 941 45.27 -5.86 12.22
CA SER A 941 45.74 -7.01 13.03
C SER A 941 45.85 -6.85 14.58
N GLY A 942 45.39 -5.75 15.18
CA GLY A 942 45.18 -5.57 16.63
C GLY A 942 43.72 -5.31 17.02
N ALA A 943 43.48 -4.95 18.29
CA ALA A 943 42.16 -4.58 18.84
C ALA A 943 41.68 -3.17 18.44
N ASN A 944 42.42 -2.50 17.55
CA ASN A 944 42.17 -1.13 17.13
C ASN A 944 41.34 -1.09 15.85
N ILE A 945 40.46 -0.11 15.75
CA ILE A 945 39.57 0.13 14.61
C ILE A 945 40.02 1.41 13.94
N LYS A 946 40.31 1.33 12.65
CA LYS A 946 40.72 2.48 11.86
C LYS A 946 39.47 3.08 11.19
N VAL A 947 39.17 4.33 11.56
CA VAL A 947 38.01 5.12 11.11
C VAL A 947 38.49 6.09 10.05
N HIS A 948 37.96 5.95 8.83
CA HIS A 948 38.16 6.91 7.76
C HIS A 948 36.87 7.70 7.54
N ASP A 949 36.91 9.01 7.74
CA ASP A 949 35.80 9.94 7.55
C ASP A 949 35.98 10.67 6.21
N PHE A 950 35.16 10.30 5.22
CA PHE A 950 35.19 10.89 3.88
C PHE A 950 34.63 12.33 3.86
N THR A 951 33.86 12.74 4.87
CA THR A 951 33.26 14.09 4.94
C THR A 951 34.30 15.14 5.32
N SER A 952 35.19 14.81 6.26
CA SER A 952 36.31 15.66 6.68
C SER A 952 37.65 15.28 6.04
N SER A 953 37.68 14.18 5.26
CA SER A 953 38.91 13.58 4.73
C SER A 953 39.95 13.29 5.82
N SER A 954 39.48 12.82 6.98
CA SER A 954 40.32 12.54 8.15
C SER A 954 40.36 11.04 8.48
N GLU A 955 41.42 10.63 9.16
CA GLU A 955 41.66 9.24 9.54
C GLU A 955 42.08 9.18 11.01
N LYS A 956 41.47 8.28 11.77
CA LYS A 956 41.76 8.08 13.20
C LYS A 956 41.75 6.61 13.56
N VAL A 957 42.55 6.25 14.55
CA VAL A 957 42.55 4.91 15.14
C VAL A 957 41.88 4.99 16.50
N VAL A 958 40.85 4.18 16.72
CA VAL A 958 40.04 4.17 17.94
C VAL A 958 39.94 2.77 18.51
N THR A 959 39.63 2.67 19.81
CA THR A 959 39.27 1.41 20.46
C THR A 959 37.77 1.12 20.25
N ASN A 960 37.33 -0.12 20.45
CA ASN A 960 35.90 -0.44 20.34
C ASN A 960 35.02 0.39 21.30
N GLU A 961 35.52 0.68 22.51
CA GLU A 961 34.82 1.50 23.50
C GLU A 961 34.65 2.97 23.07
N SER A 962 35.64 3.51 22.35
CA SER A 962 35.63 4.92 21.91
C SER A 962 35.00 5.11 20.52
N LEU A 963 34.78 4.04 19.76
CA LEU A 963 34.22 4.07 18.41
C LEU A 963 32.86 4.77 18.36
N LEU A 964 31.93 4.41 19.25
CA LEU A 964 30.58 4.99 19.24
C LEU A 964 30.61 6.50 19.47
N VAL A 965 31.48 6.98 20.35
CA VAL A 965 31.65 8.42 20.61
C VAL A 965 32.14 9.13 19.35
N GLU A 966 33.04 8.50 18.60
CA GLU A 966 33.56 9.08 17.37
C GLU A 966 32.53 9.05 16.22
N LEU A 967 31.81 7.92 16.04
CA LEU A 967 30.72 7.82 15.05
C LEU A 967 29.60 8.83 15.33
N THR A 968 29.25 9.04 16.61
CA THR A 968 28.25 10.04 17.01
C THR A 968 28.66 11.45 16.57
N LYS A 969 29.94 11.80 16.68
CA LYS A 969 30.45 13.11 16.22
C LYS A 969 30.43 13.24 14.71
N ILE A 970 30.83 12.19 13.98
CA ILE A 970 30.95 12.23 12.52
C ILE A 970 29.58 12.25 11.85
N LEU A 971 28.66 11.40 12.32
CA LEU A 971 27.36 11.19 11.70
C LEU A 971 26.28 12.17 12.19
N ASP A 972 26.63 13.10 13.10
CA ASP A 972 25.69 14.00 13.78
C ASP A 972 24.47 13.25 14.35
N ILE A 973 24.71 12.03 14.84
CA ILE A 973 23.68 11.21 15.49
C ILE A 973 23.38 11.92 16.82
N LYS A 974 22.24 12.60 16.91
CA LYS A 974 21.74 13.05 18.21
C LYS A 974 21.69 11.84 19.14
N LYS A 975 22.00 12.03 20.42
CA LYS A 975 21.81 11.00 21.47
C LYS A 975 20.31 10.65 21.60
N SER A 976 19.76 9.95 20.64
CA SER A 976 18.53 9.17 20.71
C SER A 976 18.94 7.71 20.67
N LEU A 977 18.06 6.80 21.09
CA LEU A 977 18.30 5.37 21.34
C LEU A 977 18.82 5.06 22.75
N ASN A 978 17.98 5.36 23.74
CA ASN A 978 17.55 4.25 24.60
C ASN A 978 16.44 3.53 23.80
N ILE A 979 16.80 2.52 23.00
CA ILE A 979 15.87 1.52 22.47
C ILE A 979 15.62 0.50 23.57
#